data_AF-A0A975BX60-F1
#
_entry.id   AF-A0A975BX60-F1
#
_cell.length_a   1.000
_cell.length_b   1.000
_cell.length_c   1.000
_cell.angle_alpha   90.00
_cell.angle_beta   90.00
_cell.angle_gamma   90.00
#
_symmetry.space_group_name_H-M   'P 1'
#
loop_
_entity.id
_entity.type
_entity.pdbx_description
1 polymer ?
#
loop_
_entity_poly.entity_id
_entity_poly.type
_entity_poly.pdbx_seq_one_letter_code
_entity_poly.pdbx_strand_id
1 'polypeptide(L)'
;MIFNTNPYIVGKPVGGTRAFVGRANILQKVLRFIREPYENTMVFYGKKHIGKTSVLQELTVRLPRKGPYVPIYFDLQDKASFSPEQVIRYLTHQILHILDISPSDHLKAFFDSQKAVSDTPGDGDILIKFQKIFLPYVLSRLPEGASLILLFDEFDMLDNFGNEPSVSVLFPYLRNLMTMSPALETKKQTLSDTRRLKFVFTVARRPKDLSRACLSLFRGIKFHHISLLSQKDLSELVYLSKQNASLKWPDELLIQIRHLTGGHACLTQWLCRTIWEKIYDKNPEEVPVVQAKDIEMAVPEALENAKDTLEHLWEGLGLAERVVASALAETGSQTISREEFEKHLRGSGAHILIGDLQNVPKSLKEWDLIEPEGNGYRIRIEMWRQWLIQYKPLARVREEIQKILETSEQLFKAARKFYKSGELEEASPLLQQVVHLDPSQRKAYQMLAEIFLAQGNTDEALKSLESLYKHNPWTARPRLVQALISQTRHKKQETEKLALYEKILELDPRQPEAVSEYKKIYEKQGDMAYENNELYKAMEAYKKIGAKEKAEKVKKRLRLENLYQQALDALKKNKKETAQKLLAKVLSEEPSFREATRYMHMAVTGMDIISFKNPITGFRESSLEKIWPDFKSVSHKFQKWLPSSKLTSEKLGGIGTYKLIRKIASGGMADLFLAVNEKGEFRRTVIIKKVLPHLVENEQFIAMFKQEARLAASLYHPNIVQIIDFYEDQNAIIMEYIRGKNLSEITDVVKTPFSVDQAVFVASQICKGLQHAHFKKHDEQRTWLNIVHRDIKPSNILISFNGEVKITDFGISKANSETMSGVMTMPGEVKGTLAYIAPEQLSEGVKHLDSRGDIYSFGLVFYEILSGKKLRHFIDEVTPIKVYKLIIQNDIVPIIKLRSDIPRELNRIVMKCLESDKESRYQNTQKLNQDLDRLRKSLNMTYDASNLADFMKKYFRDAQKDQGF
;
A
#
# COMPACT_ATOMS: atom_id res chain seq x y z
N MET A 1 18.00 -12.72 42.41
CA MET A 1 17.16 -13.79 42.99
C MET A 1 16.81 -14.75 41.86
N ILE A 2 17.17 -16.02 42.00
CA ILE A 2 16.75 -17.08 41.08
C ILE A 2 15.27 -17.33 41.44
N PHE A 3 14.35 -17.14 40.50
CA PHE A 3 12.94 -17.38 40.76
C PHE A 3 12.74 -18.87 41.09
N ASN A 4 12.26 -19.16 42.31
CA ASN A 4 11.77 -20.48 42.75
C ASN A 4 10.27 -20.65 42.40
N THR A 5 9.78 -19.89 41.43
CA THR A 5 8.36 -19.83 41.05
C THR A 5 8.17 -20.58 39.75
N ASN A 6 7.11 -21.37 39.68
CA ASN A 6 6.77 -22.12 38.48
C ASN A 6 6.58 -21.17 37.28
N PRO A 7 7.19 -21.46 36.12
CA PRO A 7 7.12 -20.57 34.97
C PRO A 7 5.72 -20.42 34.36
N TYR A 8 4.79 -21.34 34.63
CA TYR A 8 3.49 -21.40 33.96
C TYR A 8 2.28 -21.20 34.88
N ILE A 9 2.44 -21.43 36.19
CA ILE A 9 1.38 -21.30 37.20
C ILE A 9 1.92 -20.57 38.43
N VAL A 10 1.04 -19.99 39.24
CA VAL A 10 1.45 -19.33 40.49
C VAL A 10 1.79 -20.39 41.55
N GLY A 11 2.97 -20.28 42.16
CA GLY A 11 3.42 -21.18 43.22
C GLY A 11 4.80 -21.82 42.95
N LYS A 12 5.20 -22.76 43.81
CA LYS A 12 6.46 -23.49 43.65
C LYS A 12 6.35 -24.48 42.47
N PRO A 13 7.42 -24.69 41.69
CA PRO A 13 7.46 -25.78 40.72
C PRO A 13 7.39 -27.13 41.44
N VAL A 14 6.94 -28.15 40.73
CA VAL A 14 6.85 -29.52 41.23
C VAL A 14 8.18 -29.94 41.83
N GLY A 15 8.22 -30.09 43.16
CA GLY A 15 9.41 -30.42 43.97
C GLY A 15 10.60 -29.45 43.87
N GLY A 16 10.36 -28.14 43.77
CA GLY A 16 11.38 -27.10 44.07
C GLY A 16 12.55 -26.96 43.08
N THR A 17 12.43 -27.49 41.87
CA THR A 17 13.47 -27.47 40.81
C THR A 17 13.56 -26.14 40.05
N ARG A 18 14.66 -25.95 39.28
CA ARG A 18 14.88 -24.73 38.48
C ARG A 18 13.73 -24.46 37.49
N ALA A 19 13.45 -23.17 37.33
CA ALA A 19 12.15 -22.60 37.00
C ALA A 19 11.89 -22.27 35.51
N PHE A 20 12.49 -22.98 34.54
CA PHE A 20 12.14 -22.78 33.12
C PHE A 20 12.36 -24.05 32.30
N VAL A 21 11.28 -24.69 31.85
CA VAL A 21 11.31 -25.97 31.13
C VAL A 21 10.32 -25.98 29.97
N GLY A 22 10.66 -26.63 28.86
CA GLY A 22 9.78 -26.79 27.69
C GLY A 22 9.78 -25.63 26.68
N ARG A 23 10.65 -24.63 26.84
CA ARG A 23 10.76 -23.49 25.91
C ARG A 23 12.20 -23.16 25.55
N ALA A 24 13.09 -24.15 25.66
CA ALA A 24 14.53 -23.98 25.42
C ALA A 24 14.83 -23.57 23.97
N ASN A 25 14.08 -24.10 23.00
CA ASN A 25 14.16 -23.73 21.58
C ASN A 25 13.84 -22.24 21.34
N ILE A 26 12.76 -21.72 21.95
CA ILE A 26 12.37 -20.31 21.84
C ILE A 26 13.43 -19.44 22.52
N LEU A 27 13.88 -19.82 23.72
CA LEU A 27 14.92 -19.08 24.44
C LEU A 27 16.23 -19.01 23.63
N GLN A 28 16.68 -20.13 23.04
CA GLN A 28 17.85 -20.14 22.16
C GLN A 28 17.68 -19.22 20.96
N LYS A 29 16.46 -19.14 20.40
CA LYS A 29 16.15 -18.23 19.30
C LYS A 29 16.27 -16.77 19.72
N VAL A 30 15.78 -16.40 20.92
CA VAL A 30 15.94 -15.04 21.45
C VAL A 30 17.42 -14.73 21.73
N LEU A 31 18.16 -15.67 22.31
CA LEU A 31 19.59 -15.50 22.56
C LEU A 31 20.41 -15.34 21.27
N ARG A 32 20.03 -16.02 20.19
CA ARG A 32 20.63 -15.79 18.86
C ARG A 32 20.28 -14.39 18.35
N PHE A 33 19.01 -14.01 18.38
CA PHE A 33 18.54 -12.68 17.96
C PHE A 33 19.28 -11.54 18.69
N ILE A 34 19.44 -11.63 20.01
CA ILE A 34 20.14 -10.61 20.81
C ILE A 34 21.59 -10.42 20.35
N ARG A 35 22.23 -11.47 19.83
CA ARG A 35 23.62 -11.43 19.33
C ARG A 35 23.74 -10.90 17.91
N GLU A 36 22.66 -10.87 17.14
CA GLU A 36 22.68 -10.39 15.76
C GLU A 36 22.90 -8.86 15.73
N PRO A 37 23.90 -8.35 15.01
CA PRO A 37 24.20 -6.92 15.01
C PRO A 37 23.19 -6.09 14.20
N TYR A 38 22.47 -6.71 13.26
CA TYR A 38 21.58 -6.02 12.31
C TYR A 38 20.09 -6.15 12.65
N GLU A 39 19.71 -7.06 13.55
CA GLU A 39 18.33 -7.20 14.03
C GLU A 39 18.20 -6.61 15.43
N ASN A 40 17.22 -5.75 15.65
CA ASN A 40 17.02 -5.13 16.97
C ASN A 40 15.63 -5.32 17.56
N THR A 41 14.68 -5.92 16.81
CA THR A 41 13.32 -6.15 17.31
C THR A 41 12.83 -7.56 17.00
N MET A 42 12.21 -8.21 18.00
CA MET A 42 11.58 -9.52 17.87
C MET A 42 10.18 -9.49 18.49
N VAL A 43 9.19 -10.12 17.83
CA VAL A 43 7.80 -10.16 18.32
C VAL A 43 7.31 -11.61 18.41
N PHE A 44 6.78 -11.99 19.57
CA PHE A 44 6.13 -13.26 19.83
C PHE A 44 4.63 -13.10 19.94
N TYR A 45 3.88 -14.02 19.34
CA TYR A 45 2.42 -14.06 19.49
C TYR A 45 1.90 -15.48 19.73
N GLY A 46 0.75 -15.59 20.37
CA GLY A 46 0.05 -16.85 20.66
C GLY A 46 -0.91 -16.69 21.84
N LYS A 47 -1.71 -17.70 22.17
CA LYS A 47 -2.68 -17.65 23.29
C LYS A 47 -2.03 -17.33 24.65
N LYS A 48 -2.82 -16.84 25.61
CA LYS A 48 -2.38 -16.63 27.00
C LYS A 48 -1.90 -17.95 27.63
N HIS A 49 -1.02 -17.87 28.63
CA HIS A 49 -0.53 -19.01 29.42
C HIS A 49 0.20 -20.15 28.66
N ILE A 50 0.71 -19.87 27.46
CA ILE A 50 1.53 -20.83 26.69
C ILE A 50 3.05 -20.72 26.98
N GLY A 51 3.49 -19.77 27.81
CA GLY A 51 4.92 -19.64 28.16
C GLY A 51 5.67 -18.46 27.56
N LYS A 52 4.98 -17.45 27.04
CA LYS A 52 5.61 -16.22 26.52
C LYS A 52 6.33 -15.45 27.65
N THR A 53 5.60 -15.14 28.72
CA THR A 53 6.10 -14.50 29.94
C THR A 53 7.29 -15.26 30.55
N SER A 54 7.18 -16.59 30.61
CA SER A 54 8.24 -17.45 31.12
C SER A 54 9.56 -17.29 30.36
N VAL A 55 9.50 -17.15 29.02
CA VAL A 55 10.69 -16.93 28.18
C VAL A 55 11.34 -15.59 28.52
N LEU A 56 10.54 -14.52 28.68
CA LEU A 56 11.04 -13.20 29.02
C LEU A 56 11.67 -13.18 30.41
N GLN A 57 11.00 -13.77 31.40
CA GLN A 57 11.51 -13.85 32.77
C GLN A 57 12.81 -14.66 32.84
N GLU A 58 12.91 -15.80 32.14
CA GLU A 58 14.15 -16.58 32.09
C GLU A 58 15.32 -15.81 31.46
N LEU A 59 15.07 -14.95 30.48
CA LEU A 59 16.11 -14.07 29.93
C LEU A 59 16.67 -13.12 31.00
N THR A 60 15.83 -12.60 31.90
CA THR A 60 16.30 -11.74 33.01
C THR A 60 17.19 -12.48 34.01
N VAL A 61 17.03 -13.79 34.11
CA VAL A 61 17.83 -14.65 34.99
C VAL A 61 19.15 -15.04 34.32
N ARG A 62 19.13 -15.40 33.03
CA ARG A 62 20.32 -15.89 32.31
C ARG A 62 21.29 -14.79 31.90
N LEU A 63 20.80 -13.60 31.62
CA LEU A 63 21.63 -12.49 31.18
C LEU A 63 22.10 -11.67 32.40
N PRO A 64 23.42 -11.46 32.58
CA PRO A 64 23.91 -10.75 33.74
C PRO A 64 23.54 -9.26 33.69
N ARG A 65 23.14 -8.69 34.84
CA ARG A 65 22.82 -7.25 34.96
C ARG A 65 23.98 -6.33 34.58
N LYS A 66 25.22 -6.81 34.72
CA LYS A 66 26.46 -6.13 34.29
C LYS A 66 27.16 -6.93 33.18
N GLY A 67 26.39 -7.30 32.16
CA GLY A 67 26.84 -8.09 31.01
C GLY A 67 26.89 -7.31 29.69
N PRO A 68 27.32 -7.96 28.60
CA PRO A 68 27.21 -7.39 27.25
C PRO A 68 25.76 -7.21 26.77
N TYR A 69 24.81 -7.81 27.48
CA TYR A 69 23.39 -7.80 27.18
C TYR A 69 22.61 -7.64 28.48
N VAL A 70 21.94 -6.51 28.68
CA VAL A 70 21.30 -6.14 29.95
C VAL A 70 19.78 -6.11 29.77
N PRO A 71 19.05 -7.10 30.31
CA PRO A 71 17.60 -7.20 30.14
C PRO A 71 16.82 -6.32 31.12
N ILE A 72 15.81 -5.63 30.62
CA ILE A 72 14.83 -4.85 31.39
C ILE A 72 13.45 -5.41 31.06
N TYR A 73 12.75 -5.93 32.07
CA TYR A 73 11.42 -6.53 31.91
C TYR A 73 10.33 -5.51 32.21
N PHE A 74 9.35 -5.45 31.32
CA PHE A 74 8.18 -4.58 31.43
C PHE A 74 6.93 -5.42 31.33
N ASP A 75 6.25 -5.57 32.44
CA ASP A 75 4.90 -6.10 32.48
C ASP A 75 3.91 -4.98 32.15
N LEU A 76 3.10 -5.15 31.10
CA LEU A 76 2.03 -4.22 30.71
C LEU A 76 0.64 -4.70 31.10
N GLN A 77 0.55 -5.81 31.83
CA GLN A 77 -0.68 -6.25 32.47
C GLN A 77 -1.22 -5.12 33.36
N ASP A 78 -2.53 -4.89 33.26
CA ASP A 78 -3.30 -3.83 33.94
C ASP A 78 -2.92 -2.37 33.60
N LYS A 79 -2.04 -2.17 32.63
CA LYS A 79 -1.60 -0.83 32.17
C LYS A 79 -2.33 -0.37 30.91
N ALA A 80 -3.46 -1.02 30.62
CA ALA A 80 -4.33 -0.69 29.48
C ALA A 80 -4.96 0.70 29.58
N SER A 81 -4.88 1.38 30.74
CA SER A 81 -5.37 2.74 30.96
C SER A 81 -4.26 3.81 30.93
N PHE A 82 -2.99 3.43 30.70
CA PHE A 82 -1.87 4.37 30.80
C PHE A 82 -1.76 5.28 29.56
N SER A 83 -1.56 6.58 29.77
CA SER A 83 -1.18 7.54 28.72
C SER A 83 0.23 7.27 28.18
N PRO A 84 0.62 7.81 27.02
CA PRO A 84 1.97 7.63 26.46
C PRO A 84 3.05 8.09 27.41
N GLU A 85 2.84 9.22 28.08
CA GLU A 85 3.77 9.80 29.06
C GLU A 85 3.86 8.89 30.29
N GLN A 86 2.75 8.30 30.74
CA GLN A 86 2.74 7.34 31.84
C GLN A 86 3.51 6.06 31.48
N VAL A 87 3.37 5.56 30.25
CA VAL A 87 4.16 4.43 29.76
C VAL A 87 5.65 4.78 29.74
N ILE A 88 6.06 5.93 29.18
CA ILE A 88 7.47 6.34 29.15
C ILE A 88 8.03 6.54 30.57
N ARG A 89 7.27 7.14 31.49
CA ARG A 89 7.69 7.27 32.89
C ARG A 89 7.89 5.91 33.54
N TYR A 90 6.96 4.99 33.33
CA TYR A 90 7.08 3.61 33.80
C TYR A 90 8.35 2.95 33.26
N LEU A 91 8.63 3.06 31.95
CA LEU A 91 9.87 2.55 31.36
C LEU A 91 11.11 3.16 32.02
N THR A 92 11.10 4.47 32.21
CA THR A 92 12.22 5.22 32.80
C THR A 92 12.52 4.74 34.22
N HIS A 93 11.49 4.64 35.07
CA HIS A 93 11.62 4.17 36.44
C HIS A 93 12.14 2.73 36.51
N GLN A 94 11.59 1.84 35.68
CA GLN A 94 12.02 0.44 35.64
C GLN A 94 13.47 0.29 35.17
N ILE A 95 13.89 1.04 34.16
CA ILE A 95 15.29 1.03 33.67
C ILE A 95 16.25 1.49 34.78
N LEU A 96 15.97 2.61 35.45
CA LEU A 96 16.84 3.11 36.53
C LEU A 96 16.90 2.14 37.70
N HIS A 97 15.75 1.62 38.12
CA HIS A 97 15.66 0.68 39.24
C HIS A 97 16.43 -0.61 38.97
N ILE A 98 16.30 -1.21 37.78
CA ILE A 98 16.98 -2.46 37.45
C ILE A 98 18.49 -2.27 37.26
N LEU A 99 18.91 -1.14 36.71
CA LEU A 99 20.31 -0.80 36.50
C LEU A 99 21.00 -0.23 37.74
N ASP A 100 20.24 0.06 38.81
CA ASP A 100 20.73 0.71 40.04
C ASP A 100 21.45 2.04 39.74
N ILE A 101 20.87 2.85 38.84
CA ILE A 101 21.40 4.14 38.44
C ILE A 101 20.66 5.24 39.19
N SER A 102 21.40 6.01 39.99
CA SER A 102 20.86 7.23 40.59
C SER A 102 20.64 8.31 39.51
N PRO A 103 19.46 8.96 39.46
CA PRO A 103 19.22 10.06 38.54
C PRO A 103 20.11 11.26 38.92
N SER A 104 20.78 11.87 37.94
CA SER A 104 21.54 13.11 38.14
C SER A 104 20.61 14.30 38.47
N ASP A 105 21.13 15.39 39.03
CA ASP A 105 20.33 16.59 39.34
C ASP A 105 19.61 17.17 38.11
N HIS A 106 20.23 17.05 36.92
CA HIS A 106 19.60 17.41 35.64
C HIS A 106 18.46 16.48 35.20
N LEU A 107 18.41 15.24 35.70
CA LEU A 107 17.33 14.29 35.44
C LEU A 107 16.25 14.33 36.53
N LYS A 108 16.51 14.85 37.74
CA LYS A 108 15.47 14.99 38.79
C LYS A 108 14.27 15.82 38.29
N ALA A 109 14.51 16.86 37.50
CA ALA A 109 13.44 17.63 36.84
C ALA A 109 12.57 16.83 35.85
N PHE A 110 13.05 15.69 35.32
CA PHE A 110 12.26 14.76 34.50
C PHE A 110 11.26 13.96 35.36
N PHE A 111 11.55 13.80 36.66
CA PHE A 111 10.79 13.00 37.63
C PHE A 111 9.95 13.81 38.62
N ASP A 112 10.31 15.07 38.91
CA ASP A 112 9.67 15.90 39.95
C ASP A 112 8.26 16.43 39.59
N SER A 113 7.78 16.21 38.37
CA SER A 113 6.38 16.50 38.01
C SER A 113 5.44 15.38 38.51
N GLN A 114 5.39 15.18 39.82
CA GLN A 114 4.30 14.45 40.48
C GLN A 114 3.07 15.35 40.75
N LYS A 115 3.10 16.62 40.36
CA LYS A 115 1.89 17.46 40.41
C LYS A 115 0.90 16.98 39.37
N ALA A 116 -0.31 16.72 39.87
CA ALA A 116 -1.49 16.32 39.14
C ALA A 116 -1.66 17.07 37.82
N VAL A 117 -2.19 16.34 36.84
CA VAL A 117 -2.77 16.81 35.58
C VAL A 117 -3.32 18.23 35.73
N SER A 118 -2.63 19.21 35.14
CA SER A 118 -3.19 20.53 34.85
C SER A 118 -2.95 20.84 33.38
N ASP A 119 -4.03 21.21 32.70
CA ASP A 119 -4.22 21.45 31.26
C ASP A 119 -3.36 22.57 30.64
N THR A 120 -2.05 22.57 30.87
CA THR A 120 -1.13 23.52 30.23
C THR A 120 -0.20 22.81 29.25
N PRO A 121 -0.38 22.97 27.93
CA PRO A 121 0.53 22.47 26.91
C PRO A 121 1.74 23.41 26.83
N GLY A 122 2.82 23.09 27.55
CA GLY A 122 3.98 24.00 27.60
C GLY A 122 5.35 23.41 27.96
N ASP A 123 5.44 22.28 28.66
CA ASP A 123 6.75 21.74 29.06
C ASP A 123 7.22 20.62 28.12
N GLY A 124 8.35 20.85 27.45
CA GLY A 124 8.84 20.07 26.32
C GLY A 124 8.67 18.55 26.41
N ASP A 125 8.11 18.00 25.32
CA ASP A 125 7.78 16.61 25.03
C ASP A 125 8.68 15.58 25.76
N ILE A 126 8.09 14.87 26.73
CA ILE A 126 8.76 13.84 27.55
C ILE A 126 9.34 12.70 26.68
N LEU A 127 8.75 12.42 25.52
CA LEU A 127 9.23 11.43 24.56
C LEU A 127 10.56 11.88 23.95
N ILE A 128 10.67 13.17 23.59
CA ILE A 128 11.91 13.77 23.08
C ILE A 128 13.00 13.74 24.14
N LYS A 129 12.67 14.13 25.38
CA LYS A 129 13.61 14.12 26.51
C LYS A 129 14.07 12.68 26.84
N PHE A 130 13.17 11.69 26.79
CA PHE A 130 13.56 10.27 26.95
C PHE A 130 14.60 9.85 25.90
N GLN A 131 14.38 10.22 24.65
CA GLN A 131 15.26 9.84 23.54
C GLN A 131 16.60 10.58 23.53
N LYS A 132 16.59 11.90 23.73
CA LYS A 132 17.78 12.75 23.57
C LYS A 132 18.61 12.90 24.84
N ILE A 133 18.02 12.64 26.01
CA ILE A 133 18.68 12.87 27.31
C ILE A 133 18.79 11.55 28.07
N PHE A 134 17.65 10.90 28.35
CA PHE A 134 17.63 9.73 29.23
C PHE A 134 18.34 8.51 28.62
N LEU A 135 18.02 8.13 27.38
CA LEU A 135 18.65 6.97 26.74
C LEU A 135 20.19 7.13 26.61
N PRO A 136 20.75 8.25 26.10
CA PRO A 136 22.20 8.46 26.10
C PRO A 136 22.82 8.43 27.50
N TYR A 137 22.14 8.98 28.51
CA TYR A 137 22.58 8.94 29.91
C TYR A 137 22.68 7.51 30.46
N VAL A 138 21.71 6.66 30.14
CA VAL A 138 21.72 5.24 30.52
C VAL A 138 22.78 4.47 29.76
N LEU A 139 22.86 4.63 28.43
CA LEU A 139 23.78 3.89 27.57
C LEU A 139 25.27 4.23 27.86
N SER A 140 25.58 5.46 28.28
CA SER A 140 26.93 5.85 28.72
C SER A 140 27.37 5.23 30.05
N ARG A 141 26.43 4.70 30.84
CA ARG A 141 26.69 4.02 32.12
C ARG A 141 26.73 2.50 32.00
N LEU A 142 26.33 1.96 30.85
CA LEU A 142 26.49 0.54 30.54
C LEU A 142 27.95 0.26 30.15
N PRO A 143 28.45 -0.97 30.37
CA PRO A 143 29.78 -1.37 29.90
C PRO A 143 29.97 -1.11 28.40
N GLU A 144 31.22 -0.88 27.99
CA GLU A 144 31.54 -0.60 26.58
C GLU A 144 31.04 -1.72 25.66
N GLY A 145 30.27 -1.34 24.62
CA GLY A 145 29.65 -2.29 23.70
C GLY A 145 28.44 -3.06 24.25
N ALA A 146 28.06 -2.90 25.52
CA ALA A 146 26.90 -3.58 26.09
C ALA A 146 25.59 -3.04 25.52
N SER A 147 24.64 -3.94 25.26
CA SER A 147 23.30 -3.63 24.74
C SER A 147 22.23 -3.73 25.82
N LEU A 148 21.31 -2.78 25.86
CA LEU A 148 20.09 -2.82 26.65
C LEU A 148 18.99 -3.58 25.90
N ILE A 149 18.35 -4.55 26.54
CA ILE A 149 17.28 -5.35 25.95
C ILE A 149 15.97 -5.04 26.69
N LEU A 150 15.03 -4.45 25.97
CA LEU A 150 13.71 -4.09 26.49
C LEU A 150 12.72 -5.22 26.20
N LEU A 151 12.26 -5.90 27.25
CA LEU A 151 11.36 -7.05 27.18
C LEU A 151 9.93 -6.61 27.56
N PHE A 152 9.08 -6.41 26.57
CA PHE A 152 7.69 -5.99 26.73
C PHE A 152 6.76 -7.21 26.76
N ASP A 153 6.12 -7.43 27.91
CA ASP A 153 5.12 -8.47 28.10
C ASP A 153 3.69 -7.93 27.97
N GLU A 154 2.76 -8.75 27.48
CA GLU A 154 1.35 -8.39 27.24
C GLU A 154 1.16 -7.07 26.46
N PHE A 155 1.96 -6.86 25.42
CA PHE A 155 1.99 -5.58 24.70
C PHE A 155 0.64 -5.24 24.02
N ASP A 156 -0.18 -6.24 23.69
CA ASP A 156 -1.52 -6.02 23.14
C ASP A 156 -2.52 -5.38 24.10
N MET A 157 -2.20 -5.29 25.39
CA MET A 157 -3.02 -4.48 26.32
C MET A 157 -3.01 -3.00 25.94
N LEU A 158 -1.93 -2.52 25.33
CA LEU A 158 -1.82 -1.16 24.78
C LEU A 158 -2.52 -0.99 23.41
N ASP A 159 -3.11 -2.05 22.86
CA ASP A 159 -3.84 -2.01 21.59
C ASP A 159 -5.35 -1.77 21.78
N ASN A 160 -5.85 -1.89 23.01
CA ASN A 160 -7.27 -1.75 23.35
C ASN A 160 -7.77 -0.30 23.44
N PHE A 161 -6.92 0.70 23.19
CA PHE A 161 -7.33 2.11 23.19
C PHE A 161 -8.19 2.41 21.96
N GLY A 162 -9.48 2.14 22.13
CA GLY A 162 -10.52 2.38 21.14
C GLY A 162 -10.69 3.84 20.75
N ASN A 163 -10.16 4.86 21.48
CA ASN A 163 -10.56 6.27 21.31
C ASN A 163 -9.52 7.39 21.66
N GLU A 164 -8.20 7.18 21.78
CA GLU A 164 -7.29 8.29 22.18
C GLU A 164 -6.21 8.72 21.15
N PRO A 165 -5.90 10.05 21.06
CA PRO A 165 -4.71 10.60 20.38
C PRO A 165 -3.39 9.98 20.85
N SER A 166 -3.36 9.43 22.06
CA SER A 166 -2.24 8.79 22.74
C SER A 166 -1.52 7.68 21.94
N VAL A 167 -2.26 6.74 21.36
CA VAL A 167 -1.68 5.63 20.57
C VAL A 167 -1.06 6.14 19.25
N SER A 168 -1.61 7.24 18.71
CA SER A 168 -1.07 7.90 17.51
C SER A 168 0.30 8.55 17.75
N VAL A 169 0.69 8.73 19.02
CA VAL A 169 1.99 9.29 19.41
C VAL A 169 2.95 8.18 19.87
N LEU A 170 2.50 7.29 20.78
CA LEU A 170 3.37 6.28 21.39
C LEU A 170 3.93 5.26 20.38
N PHE A 171 3.09 4.75 19.46
CA PHE A 171 3.52 3.71 18.53
C PHE A 171 4.47 4.25 17.46
N PRO A 172 4.22 5.40 16.80
CA PRO A 172 5.23 6.01 15.94
C PRO A 172 6.53 6.35 16.68
N TYR A 173 6.45 6.74 17.95
CA TYR A 173 7.63 6.99 18.78
C TYR A 173 8.46 5.72 19.02
N LEU A 174 7.83 4.65 19.50
CA LEU A 174 8.50 3.35 19.69
C LEU A 174 9.05 2.82 18.37
N ARG A 175 8.32 3.01 17.26
CA ARG A 175 8.80 2.68 15.91
C ARG A 175 10.09 3.43 15.60
N ASN A 176 10.11 4.73 15.83
CA ASN A 176 11.30 5.55 15.58
C ASN A 176 12.48 5.02 16.40
N LEU A 177 12.30 4.76 17.70
CA LEU A 177 13.33 4.15 18.56
C LEU A 177 13.85 2.81 18.01
N MET A 178 12.98 1.98 17.45
CA MET A 178 13.37 0.72 16.80
C MET A 178 14.01 0.91 15.42
N THR A 179 13.73 2.00 14.69
CA THR A 179 14.25 2.19 13.32
C THR A 179 15.41 3.17 13.20
N MET A 180 15.81 3.85 14.29
CA MET A 180 16.90 4.81 14.28
C MET A 180 18.21 4.19 13.80
N SER A 181 18.51 4.39 12.52
CA SER A 181 19.76 4.04 11.85
C SER A 181 20.62 5.31 11.67
N PRO A 182 21.96 5.26 11.78
CA PRO A 182 22.83 6.43 12.03
C PRO A 182 23.08 7.31 10.79
N ALA A 183 22.14 7.39 9.86
CA ALA A 183 22.45 7.75 8.48
C ALA A 183 22.13 9.20 8.09
N LEU A 184 21.94 10.10 9.05
CA LEU A 184 21.90 11.55 8.80
C LEU A 184 22.43 12.27 10.03
N GLU A 185 23.74 12.50 10.11
CA GLU A 185 24.28 13.66 10.83
C GLU A 185 25.71 13.98 10.41
N THR A 186 25.89 15.24 10.05
CA THR A 186 27.14 15.91 9.72
C THR A 186 28.03 16.05 10.96
N LYS A 187 29.32 15.72 10.83
CA LYS A 187 30.46 16.21 11.65
C LYS A 187 30.15 16.62 13.10
N LYS A 188 30.15 15.65 14.01
CA LYS A 188 30.82 15.60 15.34
C LYS A 188 30.16 14.49 16.17
N GLN A 189 30.96 13.80 16.97
CA GLN A 189 30.62 12.67 17.83
C GLN A 189 29.23 12.79 18.50
N THR A 190 28.39 11.75 18.37
CA THR A 190 27.62 11.05 19.44
C THR A 190 26.33 10.40 18.91
N LEU A 191 26.38 9.32 18.11
CA LEU A 191 25.19 8.45 17.87
C LEU A 191 25.54 7.03 17.37
N SER A 192 26.67 6.47 17.81
CA SER A 192 26.99 5.03 17.63
C SER A 192 26.15 4.10 18.52
N ASP A 193 25.37 4.67 19.45
CA ASP A 193 24.80 3.94 20.59
C ASP A 193 23.41 3.34 20.36
N THR A 194 22.64 3.72 19.32
CA THR A 194 21.29 3.13 19.10
C THR A 194 21.31 1.67 18.67
N ARG A 195 22.45 1.17 18.14
CA ARG A 195 22.67 -0.27 17.90
C ARG A 195 22.69 -1.10 19.19
N ARG A 196 22.83 -0.44 20.34
CA ARG A 196 22.87 -1.03 21.67
C ARG A 196 21.47 -1.18 22.27
N LEU A 197 20.39 -0.88 21.55
CA LEU A 197 19.02 -1.15 21.99
C LEU A 197 18.44 -2.37 21.25
N LYS A 198 17.88 -3.31 22.00
CA LYS A 198 17.16 -4.48 21.50
C LYS A 198 15.77 -4.52 22.12
N PHE A 199 14.77 -4.99 21.38
CA PHE A 199 13.38 -5.03 21.79
C PHE A 199 12.81 -6.43 21.59
N VAL A 200 12.11 -6.96 22.59
CA VAL A 200 11.37 -8.22 22.50
C VAL A 200 9.94 -7.97 22.99
N PHE A 201 8.95 -8.23 22.16
CA PHE A 201 7.53 -8.02 22.48
C PHE A 201 6.79 -9.36 22.54
N THR A 202 5.84 -9.49 23.48
CA THR A 202 4.87 -10.60 23.49
C THR A 202 3.46 -10.07 23.30
N VAL A 203 2.64 -10.84 22.59
CA VAL A 203 1.26 -10.49 22.24
C VAL A 203 0.35 -11.71 22.44
N ALA A 204 -0.78 -11.52 23.11
CA ALA A 204 -1.78 -12.57 23.37
C ALA A 204 -2.84 -12.73 22.26
N ARG A 205 -2.71 -12.00 21.15
CA ARG A 205 -3.64 -11.97 20.00
C ARG A 205 -2.98 -12.44 18.71
N ARG A 206 -3.79 -12.78 17.69
CA ARG A 206 -3.26 -13.01 16.34
C ARG A 206 -2.87 -11.65 15.74
N PRO A 207 -1.82 -11.59 14.89
CA PRO A 207 -1.46 -10.36 14.20
C PRO A 207 -2.64 -9.73 13.44
N LYS A 208 -3.49 -10.54 12.80
CA LYS A 208 -4.70 -10.06 12.08
C LYS A 208 -5.78 -9.43 12.98
N ASP A 209 -5.74 -9.73 14.28
CA ASP A 209 -6.70 -9.21 15.26
C ASP A 209 -6.21 -7.91 15.92
N LEU A 210 -4.94 -7.55 15.76
CA LEU A 210 -4.38 -6.30 16.27
C LEU A 210 -4.88 -5.10 15.46
N SER A 211 -4.91 -3.93 16.10
CA SER A 211 -5.20 -2.69 15.40
C SER A 211 -4.13 -2.38 14.35
N ARG A 212 -4.49 -1.59 13.34
CA ARG A 212 -3.51 -1.15 12.34
C ARG A 212 -2.41 -0.27 12.94
N ALA A 213 -2.71 0.49 14.00
CA ALA A 213 -1.72 1.30 14.69
C ALA A 213 -0.64 0.37 15.29
N CYS A 214 -1.04 -0.68 16.01
CA CYS A 214 -0.12 -1.67 16.55
C CYS A 214 0.62 -2.44 15.45
N LEU A 215 -0.05 -2.81 14.35
CA LEU A 215 0.63 -3.43 13.21
C LEU A 215 1.66 -2.52 12.53
N SER A 216 1.41 -1.21 12.48
CA SER A 216 2.34 -0.24 11.88
C SER A 216 3.66 -0.14 12.65
N LEU A 217 3.62 -0.28 13.98
CA LEU A 217 4.81 -0.38 14.84
C LEU A 217 5.72 -1.53 14.40
N PHE A 218 5.13 -2.63 13.93
CA PHE A 218 5.83 -3.84 13.55
C PHE A 218 6.00 -4.03 12.03
N ARG A 219 5.81 -2.98 11.21
CA ARG A 219 5.97 -3.07 9.74
C ARG A 219 7.35 -3.60 9.37
N GLY A 220 7.42 -4.67 8.58
CA GLY A 220 8.69 -5.30 8.18
C GLY A 220 9.40 -6.11 9.28
N ILE A 221 8.82 -6.21 10.48
CA ILE A 221 9.31 -7.07 11.57
C ILE A 221 8.57 -8.41 11.50
N LYS A 222 9.30 -9.51 11.66
CA LYS A 222 8.73 -10.86 11.61
C LYS A 222 8.05 -11.22 12.93
N PHE A 223 6.78 -11.61 12.85
CA PHE A 223 6.06 -12.20 13.98
C PHE A 223 6.44 -13.68 14.13
N HIS A 224 6.66 -14.11 15.36
CA HIS A 224 6.99 -15.47 15.70
C HIS A 224 5.85 -16.10 16.51
N HIS A 225 5.14 -17.03 15.88
CA HIS A 225 4.14 -17.82 16.58
C HIS A 225 4.79 -18.69 17.64
N ILE A 226 4.24 -18.66 18.85
CA ILE A 226 4.51 -19.65 19.88
C ILE A 226 3.32 -20.61 19.89
N SER A 227 3.57 -21.83 19.41
CA SER A 227 2.60 -22.93 19.45
C SER A 227 2.62 -23.63 20.81
N LEU A 228 1.72 -24.59 21.06
CA LEU A 228 1.78 -25.50 22.19
C LEU A 228 3.12 -26.28 22.22
N LEU A 229 3.45 -26.89 23.36
CA LEU A 229 4.73 -27.57 23.57
C LEU A 229 4.91 -28.72 22.58
N SER A 230 6.13 -28.85 22.06
CA SER A 230 6.53 -30.04 21.29
C SER A 230 6.55 -31.27 22.19
N GLN A 231 6.58 -32.47 21.61
CA GLN A 231 6.66 -33.71 22.40
C GLN A 231 7.88 -33.73 23.32
N LYS A 232 9.03 -33.23 22.83
CA LYS A 232 10.26 -33.11 23.62
C LYS A 232 10.11 -32.10 24.75
N ASP A 233 9.57 -30.92 24.43
CA ASP A 233 9.40 -29.86 25.42
C ASP A 233 8.38 -30.25 26.51
N LEU A 234 7.33 -30.97 26.13
CA LEU A 234 6.33 -31.52 27.03
C LEU A 234 6.93 -32.59 27.94
N SER A 235 7.72 -33.52 27.40
CA SER A 235 8.33 -34.57 28.22
C SER A 235 9.30 -33.99 29.25
N GLU A 236 10.11 -32.98 28.85
CA GLU A 236 10.96 -32.25 29.80
C GLU A 236 10.12 -31.63 30.93
N LEU A 237 8.96 -31.05 30.61
CA LEU A 237 8.08 -30.39 31.58
C LEU A 237 7.43 -31.39 32.55
N VAL A 238 6.97 -32.54 32.07
CA VAL A 238 6.41 -33.62 32.90
C VAL A 238 7.49 -34.22 33.81
N TYR A 239 8.70 -34.41 33.27
CA TYR A 239 9.83 -35.01 33.96
C TYR A 239 10.52 -34.10 34.98
N LEU A 240 9.99 -32.90 35.26
CA LEU A 240 10.43 -32.08 36.40
C LEU A 240 10.44 -32.85 37.72
N SER A 241 9.40 -33.66 37.97
CA SER A 241 9.30 -34.52 39.15
C SER A 241 10.25 -35.71 39.14
N LYS A 242 10.75 -36.12 37.97
CA LYS A 242 11.82 -37.12 37.84
C LYS A 242 13.18 -36.52 38.18
N GLN A 243 13.42 -35.27 37.81
CA GLN A 243 14.70 -34.58 38.01
C GLN A 243 15.01 -34.27 39.49
N ASN A 244 14.00 -34.11 40.33
CA ASN A 244 14.16 -34.00 41.79
C ASN A 244 13.85 -35.29 42.55
N ALA A 245 13.76 -36.42 41.84
CA ALA A 245 13.48 -37.72 42.43
C ALA A 245 12.19 -37.77 43.28
N SER A 246 11.19 -36.96 42.94
CA SER A 246 9.89 -36.95 43.62
C SER A 246 8.88 -37.94 43.01
N LEU A 247 8.92 -38.19 41.70
CA LEU A 247 8.06 -39.17 41.03
C LEU A 247 8.85 -39.95 39.96
N LYS A 248 8.49 -41.22 39.76
CA LYS A 248 8.92 -42.01 38.60
C LYS A 248 7.81 -42.04 37.54
N TRP A 249 8.17 -41.79 36.29
CA TRP A 249 7.24 -41.77 35.14
C TRP A 249 7.57 -42.87 34.13
N PRO A 250 6.59 -43.75 33.81
CA PRO A 250 6.64 -44.58 32.61
C PRO A 250 6.49 -43.74 31.32
N ASP A 251 7.26 -44.04 30.27
CA ASP A 251 7.26 -43.27 29.01
C ASP A 251 5.89 -43.35 28.29
N GLU A 252 5.16 -44.45 28.45
CA GLU A 252 3.82 -44.65 27.86
C GLU A 252 2.77 -43.66 28.38
N LEU A 253 2.88 -43.21 29.64
CA LEU A 253 1.95 -42.26 30.23
C LEU A 253 2.13 -40.83 29.68
N LEU A 254 3.27 -40.52 29.04
CA LEU A 254 3.45 -39.23 28.36
C LEU A 254 2.44 -39.03 27.23
N ILE A 255 2.03 -40.11 26.55
CA ILE A 255 1.03 -40.05 25.47
C ILE A 255 -0.32 -39.62 26.07
N GLN A 256 -0.68 -40.14 27.24
CA GLN A 256 -1.90 -39.79 27.96
C GLN A 256 -1.88 -38.32 28.42
N ILE A 257 -0.78 -37.87 29.05
CA ILE A 257 -0.62 -36.45 29.44
C ILE A 257 -0.70 -35.52 28.22
N ARG A 258 -0.08 -35.91 27.10
CA ARG A 258 -0.12 -35.14 25.85
C ARG A 258 -1.54 -35.07 25.30
N HIS A 259 -2.28 -36.17 25.31
CA HIS A 259 -3.66 -36.21 24.84
C HIS A 259 -4.56 -35.31 25.71
N LEU A 260 -4.43 -35.42 27.04
CA LEU A 260 -5.19 -34.61 28.00
C LEU A 260 -4.94 -33.11 27.84
N THR A 261 -3.68 -32.72 27.73
CA THR A 261 -3.28 -31.30 27.80
C THR A 261 -3.06 -30.66 26.43
N GLY A 262 -3.00 -31.44 25.35
CA GLY A 262 -2.64 -31.01 23.99
C GLY A 262 -1.22 -30.43 23.85
N GLY A 263 -0.41 -30.47 24.92
CA GLY A 263 0.85 -29.73 25.04
C GLY A 263 0.71 -28.31 25.60
N HIS A 264 -0.42 -27.95 26.18
CA HIS A 264 -0.62 -26.64 26.79
C HIS A 264 0.13 -26.53 28.12
N ALA A 265 1.19 -25.72 28.16
CA ALA A 265 2.14 -25.67 29.27
C ALA A 265 1.50 -25.44 30.65
N CYS A 266 0.57 -24.49 30.79
CA CYS A 266 -0.17 -24.26 32.04
C CYS A 266 -1.02 -25.47 32.47
N LEU A 267 -1.80 -26.06 31.56
CA LEU A 267 -2.62 -27.24 31.86
C LEU A 267 -1.76 -28.45 32.22
N THR A 268 -0.64 -28.65 31.52
CA THR A 268 0.35 -29.68 31.87
C THR A 268 0.88 -29.47 33.28
N GLN A 269 1.24 -28.25 33.65
CA GLN A 269 1.74 -27.98 34.99
C GLN A 269 0.68 -28.18 36.07
N TRP A 270 -0.55 -27.73 35.85
CA TRP A 270 -1.64 -27.99 36.79
C TRP A 270 -1.87 -29.49 36.99
N LEU A 271 -1.95 -30.26 35.90
CA LEU A 271 -2.13 -31.70 35.99
C LEU A 271 -0.96 -32.38 36.71
N CYS A 272 0.29 -32.10 36.31
CA CYS A 272 1.47 -32.67 36.96
C CYS A 272 1.60 -32.27 38.43
N ARG A 273 1.21 -31.04 38.79
CA ARG A 273 1.19 -30.56 40.17
C ARG A 273 0.15 -31.29 41.00
N THR A 274 -1.08 -31.40 40.52
CA THR A 274 -2.14 -32.14 41.23
C THR A 274 -1.78 -33.61 41.41
N ILE A 275 -1.15 -34.24 40.41
CA ILE A 275 -0.61 -35.61 40.53
C ILE A 275 0.45 -35.66 41.64
N TRP A 276 1.39 -34.71 41.64
CA TRP A 276 2.44 -34.65 42.66
C TRP A 276 1.89 -34.40 44.07
N GLU A 277 0.92 -33.49 44.24
CA GLU A 277 0.27 -33.19 45.51
C GLU A 277 -0.49 -34.42 46.05
N LYS A 278 -1.13 -35.19 45.18
CA LYS A 278 -1.86 -36.41 45.58
C LYS A 278 -0.96 -37.57 45.99
N ILE A 279 0.14 -37.76 45.27
CA ILE A 279 0.98 -38.96 45.40
C ILE A 279 2.19 -38.71 46.31
N TYR A 280 2.84 -37.55 46.22
CA TYR A 280 4.14 -37.30 46.86
C TYR A 280 4.10 -36.31 48.03
N ASP A 281 3.20 -35.32 48.06
CA ASP A 281 3.17 -34.30 49.15
C ASP A 281 2.89 -34.89 50.55
N LYS A 282 2.41 -36.15 50.59
CA LYS A 282 2.29 -36.94 51.83
C LYS A 282 3.63 -37.49 52.36
N ASN A 283 4.76 -37.13 51.74
CA ASN A 283 6.12 -37.61 52.05
C ASN A 283 6.21 -39.14 52.16
N PRO A 284 5.98 -39.88 51.05
CA PRO A 284 6.11 -41.33 51.06
C PRO A 284 7.56 -41.77 51.34
N GLU A 285 7.73 -42.93 51.99
CA GLU A 285 9.05 -43.49 52.32
C GLU A 285 9.89 -43.82 51.07
N GLU A 286 9.23 -44.18 49.96
CA GLU A 286 9.85 -44.45 48.66
C GLU A 286 9.31 -43.50 47.57
N VAL A 287 10.15 -43.26 46.55
CA VAL A 287 9.76 -42.47 45.38
C VAL A 287 8.69 -43.22 44.57
N PRO A 288 7.44 -42.73 44.53
CA PRO A 288 6.32 -43.45 43.94
C PRO A 288 6.38 -43.44 42.40
N VAL A 289 5.81 -44.48 41.80
CA VAL A 289 5.66 -44.62 40.33
C VAL A 289 4.24 -44.20 39.94
N VAL A 290 4.13 -43.24 39.03
CA VAL A 290 2.82 -42.77 38.54
C VAL A 290 2.15 -43.84 37.70
N GLN A 291 0.87 -44.11 37.96
CA GLN A 291 0.01 -45.02 37.19
C GLN A 291 -1.05 -44.24 36.39
N ALA A 292 -1.65 -44.88 35.38
CA ALA A 292 -2.70 -44.28 34.56
C ALA A 292 -3.91 -43.80 35.40
N LYS A 293 -4.29 -44.58 36.42
CA LYS A 293 -5.35 -44.24 37.38
C LYS A 293 -5.08 -42.92 38.12
N ASP A 294 -3.83 -42.65 38.47
CA ASP A 294 -3.48 -41.43 39.21
C ASP A 294 -3.68 -40.18 38.35
N ILE A 295 -3.41 -40.29 37.04
CA ILE A 295 -3.68 -39.24 36.07
C ILE A 295 -5.18 -38.98 36.00
N GLU A 296 -5.99 -40.03 35.83
CA GLU A 296 -7.45 -39.93 35.76
C GLU A 296 -8.06 -39.30 37.01
N MET A 297 -7.59 -39.69 38.20
CA MET A 297 -8.04 -39.12 39.48
C MET A 297 -7.60 -37.67 39.70
N ALA A 298 -6.56 -37.21 39.01
CA ALA A 298 -6.08 -35.84 39.10
C ALA A 298 -6.82 -34.86 38.17
N VAL A 299 -7.37 -35.33 37.03
CA VAL A 299 -8.00 -34.48 36.01
C VAL A 299 -9.09 -33.55 36.57
N PRO A 300 -10.09 -33.99 37.37
CA PRO A 300 -11.16 -33.11 37.82
C PRO A 300 -10.68 -31.91 38.64
N GLU A 301 -9.73 -32.13 39.54
CA GLU A 301 -9.15 -31.08 40.36
C GLU A 301 -8.20 -30.18 39.56
N ALA A 302 -7.44 -30.76 38.63
CA ALA A 302 -6.62 -29.99 37.70
C ALA A 302 -7.46 -29.08 36.78
N LEU A 303 -8.66 -29.52 36.38
CA LEU A 303 -9.61 -28.70 35.63
C LEU A 303 -10.13 -27.52 36.45
N GLU A 304 -10.48 -27.74 37.72
CA GLU A 304 -10.95 -26.66 38.60
C GLU A 304 -9.84 -25.65 38.87
N ASN A 305 -8.63 -26.11 39.16
CA ASN A 305 -7.47 -25.24 39.35
C ASN A 305 -7.08 -24.47 38.08
N ALA A 306 -7.34 -25.05 36.90
CA ALA A 306 -7.07 -24.41 35.61
C ALA A 306 -8.25 -23.59 35.06
N LYS A 307 -9.34 -23.41 35.83
CA LYS A 307 -10.57 -22.76 35.37
C LYS A 307 -10.33 -21.41 34.72
N ASP A 308 -9.54 -20.54 35.35
CA ASP A 308 -9.23 -19.22 34.79
C ASP A 308 -8.46 -19.34 33.47
N THR A 309 -7.56 -20.33 33.34
CA THR A 309 -6.86 -20.55 32.06
C THR A 309 -7.82 -21.02 30.98
N LEU A 310 -8.76 -21.90 31.31
CA LEU A 310 -9.75 -22.45 30.39
C LEU A 310 -10.79 -21.38 29.98
N GLU A 311 -11.23 -20.53 30.91
CA GLU A 311 -12.10 -19.39 30.63
C GLU A 311 -11.37 -18.38 29.73
N HIS A 312 -10.09 -18.07 29.96
CA HIS A 312 -9.32 -17.22 29.05
C HIS A 312 -9.17 -17.80 27.64
N LEU A 313 -9.04 -19.13 27.50
CA LEU A 313 -9.06 -19.78 26.18
C LEU A 313 -10.40 -19.55 25.48
N TRP A 314 -11.51 -19.63 26.22
CA TRP A 314 -12.88 -19.41 25.75
C TRP A 314 -13.18 -17.95 25.40
N GLU A 315 -12.84 -17.03 26.29
CA GLU A 315 -13.08 -15.59 26.11
C GLU A 315 -12.35 -15.05 24.88
N GLY A 316 -11.16 -15.59 24.60
CA GLY A 316 -10.37 -15.27 23.41
C GLY A 316 -10.92 -15.85 22.09
N LEU A 317 -12.13 -16.42 22.08
CA LEU A 317 -12.85 -16.88 20.88
C LEU A 317 -14.00 -15.93 20.53
N GLY A 318 -14.18 -15.67 19.23
CA GLY A 318 -15.37 -14.98 18.71
C GLY A 318 -16.63 -15.85 18.78
N LEU A 319 -17.82 -15.24 18.58
CA LEU A 319 -19.11 -15.95 18.69
C LEU A 319 -19.18 -17.21 17.81
N ALA A 320 -18.68 -17.12 16.57
CA ALA A 320 -18.64 -18.24 15.63
C ALA A 320 -17.71 -19.37 16.10
N GLU A 321 -16.53 -18.99 16.62
CA GLU A 321 -15.54 -19.92 17.17
C GLU A 321 -16.07 -20.62 18.42
N ARG A 322 -16.83 -19.92 19.27
CA ARG A 322 -17.50 -20.49 20.46
C ARG A 322 -18.53 -21.55 20.09
N VAL A 323 -19.39 -21.28 19.12
CA VAL A 323 -20.39 -22.26 18.63
C VAL A 323 -19.71 -23.52 18.09
N VAL A 324 -18.70 -23.36 17.23
CA VAL A 324 -17.98 -24.49 16.63
C VAL A 324 -17.18 -25.27 17.67
N ALA A 325 -16.55 -24.59 18.63
CA ALA A 325 -15.81 -25.25 19.71
C ALA A 325 -16.74 -26.10 20.59
N SER A 326 -17.89 -25.56 21.02
CA SER A 326 -18.87 -26.32 21.80
C SER A 326 -19.46 -27.49 21.02
N ALA A 327 -19.82 -27.29 19.75
CA ALA A 327 -20.33 -28.36 18.90
C ALA A 327 -19.30 -29.48 18.69
N LEU A 328 -18.03 -29.13 18.44
CA LEU A 328 -16.96 -30.11 18.26
C LEU A 328 -16.65 -30.83 19.59
N ALA A 329 -16.86 -30.18 20.73
CA ALA A 329 -16.65 -30.82 22.02
C ALA A 329 -17.66 -31.95 22.27
N GLU A 330 -18.92 -31.74 21.88
CA GLU A 330 -20.01 -32.70 22.03
C GLU A 330 -19.87 -33.93 21.11
N THR A 331 -19.09 -33.85 20.03
CA THR A 331 -18.87 -35.00 19.12
C THR A 331 -17.93 -36.08 19.68
N GLY A 332 -17.31 -35.82 20.85
CA GLY A 332 -16.40 -36.76 21.51
C GLY A 332 -14.92 -36.43 21.29
N SER A 333 -14.04 -37.30 21.80
CA SER A 333 -12.58 -37.14 21.72
C SER A 333 -11.97 -37.64 20.41
N GLN A 334 -12.74 -38.37 19.60
CA GLN A 334 -12.30 -38.94 18.33
C GLN A 334 -12.43 -37.92 17.19
N THR A 335 -11.70 -38.16 16.11
CA THR A 335 -11.78 -37.34 14.90
C THR A 335 -13.13 -37.54 14.22
N ILE A 336 -13.82 -36.42 13.96
CA ILE A 336 -15.06 -36.38 13.19
C ILE A 336 -14.79 -35.90 11.76
N SER A 337 -15.37 -36.57 10.76
CA SER A 337 -15.24 -36.12 9.37
C SER A 337 -15.92 -34.76 9.18
N ARG A 338 -15.47 -34.00 8.17
CA ARG A 338 -16.09 -32.70 7.88
C ARG A 338 -17.59 -32.80 7.58
N GLU A 339 -18.00 -33.83 6.85
CA GLU A 339 -19.41 -34.06 6.49
C GLU A 339 -20.28 -34.38 7.71
N GLU A 340 -19.79 -35.25 8.59
CA GLU A 340 -20.48 -35.59 9.84
C GLU A 340 -20.57 -34.40 10.78
N PHE A 341 -19.50 -33.60 10.87
CA PHE A 341 -19.49 -32.39 11.67
C PHE A 341 -20.48 -31.34 11.14
N GLU A 342 -20.52 -31.14 9.82
CA GLU A 342 -21.50 -30.25 9.19
C GLU A 342 -22.94 -30.76 9.42
N LYS A 343 -23.17 -32.08 9.39
CA LYS A 343 -24.47 -32.68 9.74
C LYS A 343 -24.84 -32.43 11.20
N HIS A 344 -23.89 -32.56 12.12
CA HIS A 344 -24.09 -32.29 13.55
C HIS A 344 -24.42 -30.81 13.82
N LEU A 345 -23.71 -29.88 13.15
CA LEU A 345 -24.02 -28.44 13.20
C LEU A 345 -25.39 -28.08 12.61
N ARG A 346 -25.82 -28.78 11.57
CA ARG A 346 -27.16 -28.62 11.00
C ARG A 346 -28.24 -29.14 11.93
N GLY A 347 -28.07 -30.36 12.44
CA GLY A 347 -29.02 -31.01 13.35
C GLY A 347 -29.20 -30.27 14.68
N SER A 348 -28.15 -29.62 15.17
CA SER A 348 -28.21 -28.77 16.37
C SER A 348 -28.81 -27.39 16.13
N GLY A 349 -29.13 -26.99 14.89
CA GLY A 349 -29.66 -25.66 14.58
C GLY A 349 -28.67 -24.50 14.81
N ALA A 350 -27.40 -24.81 15.11
CA ALA A 350 -26.35 -23.84 15.39
C ALA A 350 -25.95 -23.02 14.14
N HIS A 351 -26.07 -23.63 12.95
CA HIS A 351 -25.83 -22.98 11.65
C HIS A 351 -26.76 -21.80 11.34
N ILE A 352 -27.90 -21.68 12.01
CA ILE A 352 -28.89 -20.62 11.78
C ILE A 352 -28.45 -19.32 12.49
N LEU A 353 -27.73 -19.43 13.60
CA LEU A 353 -27.38 -18.28 14.45
C LEU A 353 -26.19 -17.47 13.89
N ILE A 354 -25.31 -18.09 13.10
CA ILE A 354 -24.07 -17.46 12.62
C ILE A 354 -23.82 -17.87 11.16
N GLY A 355 -23.82 -16.88 10.25
CA GLY A 355 -23.85 -17.11 8.81
C GLY A 355 -22.55 -17.56 8.13
N ASP A 356 -21.38 -17.47 8.80
CA ASP A 356 -20.09 -17.92 8.23
C ASP A 356 -19.34 -18.85 9.20
N LEU A 357 -19.69 -20.13 9.14
CA LEU A 357 -19.03 -21.20 9.92
C LEU A 357 -17.93 -21.92 9.13
N GLN A 358 -17.86 -21.73 7.81
CA GLN A 358 -16.99 -22.53 6.93
C GLN A 358 -15.50 -22.30 7.19
N ASN A 359 -15.13 -21.09 7.61
CA ASN A 359 -13.73 -20.72 7.88
C ASN A 359 -13.31 -20.89 9.34
N VAL A 360 -14.26 -21.19 10.24
CA VAL A 360 -14.01 -21.26 11.69
C VAL A 360 -13.06 -22.40 12.08
N PRO A 361 -13.14 -23.63 11.52
CA PRO A 361 -12.18 -24.68 11.85
C PRO A 361 -10.73 -24.29 11.51
N LYS A 362 -10.50 -23.56 10.40
CA LYS A 362 -9.17 -23.04 10.07
C LYS A 362 -8.67 -22.06 11.14
N SER A 363 -9.56 -21.20 11.63
CA SER A 363 -9.29 -20.23 12.69
C SER A 363 -8.91 -20.88 14.02
N LEU A 364 -9.65 -21.93 14.42
CA LEU A 364 -9.35 -22.72 15.62
C LEU A 364 -8.04 -23.53 15.49
N LYS A 365 -7.72 -23.99 14.27
CA LYS A 365 -6.45 -24.68 13.97
C LYS A 365 -5.27 -23.73 14.10
N GLU A 366 -5.36 -22.49 13.63
CA GLU A 366 -4.31 -21.48 13.81
C GLU A 366 -3.99 -21.21 15.28
N TRP A 367 -4.98 -21.42 16.17
CA TRP A 367 -4.81 -21.31 17.61
C TRP A 367 -4.31 -22.58 18.30
N ASP A 368 -4.01 -23.64 17.55
CA ASP A 368 -3.68 -24.96 18.08
C ASP A 368 -4.78 -25.55 19.00
N LEU A 369 -6.05 -25.14 18.85
CA LEU A 369 -7.15 -25.68 19.65
C LEU A 369 -7.75 -26.95 19.05
N ILE A 370 -7.62 -27.11 17.73
CA ILE A 370 -8.02 -28.32 17.00
C ILE A 370 -6.87 -28.85 16.14
N GLU A 371 -6.85 -30.15 15.90
CA GLU A 371 -5.92 -30.82 14.98
C GLU A 371 -6.69 -31.41 13.79
N PRO A 372 -6.20 -31.24 12.55
CA PRO A 372 -6.72 -31.99 11.42
C PRO A 372 -6.15 -33.41 11.43
N GLU A 373 -7.01 -34.40 11.25
CA GLU A 373 -6.62 -35.80 11.11
C GLU A 373 -7.35 -36.36 9.88
N GLY A 374 -6.61 -36.59 8.79
CA GLY A 374 -7.18 -36.91 7.48
C GLY A 374 -8.09 -35.80 6.93
N ASN A 375 -9.36 -36.13 6.66
CA ASN A 375 -10.40 -35.21 6.18
C ASN A 375 -11.31 -34.66 7.31
N GLY A 376 -10.91 -34.83 8.57
CA GLY A 376 -11.71 -34.48 9.75
C GLY A 376 -11.03 -33.51 10.73
N TYR A 377 -11.71 -33.28 11.86
CA TYR A 377 -11.25 -32.42 12.94
C TYR A 377 -11.42 -33.11 14.30
N ARG A 378 -10.54 -32.79 15.24
CA ARG A 378 -10.73 -33.08 16.68
C ARG A 378 -10.20 -31.94 17.54
N ILE A 379 -10.73 -31.79 18.75
CA ILE A 379 -10.15 -30.88 19.74
C ILE A 379 -8.80 -31.44 20.19
N ARG A 380 -7.77 -30.57 20.19
CA ARG A 380 -6.40 -30.94 20.55
C ARG A 380 -6.20 -31.11 22.06
N ILE A 381 -6.90 -30.29 22.84
CA ILE A 381 -6.78 -30.20 24.30
C ILE A 381 -8.00 -30.88 24.92
N GLU A 382 -7.87 -32.14 25.28
CA GLU A 382 -9.00 -32.94 25.80
C GLU A 382 -9.54 -32.40 27.14
N MET A 383 -8.70 -31.86 28.02
CA MET A 383 -9.15 -31.16 29.23
C MET A 383 -10.04 -29.96 28.92
N TRP A 384 -9.72 -29.20 27.85
CA TRP A 384 -10.57 -28.08 27.42
C TRP A 384 -11.89 -28.58 26.83
N ARG A 385 -11.89 -29.70 26.10
CA ARG A 385 -13.12 -30.37 25.63
C ARG A 385 -14.04 -30.74 26.80
N GLN A 386 -13.51 -31.38 27.84
CA GLN A 386 -14.28 -31.78 29.02
C GLN A 386 -14.88 -30.56 29.74
N TRP A 387 -14.09 -29.50 29.88
CA TRP A 387 -14.56 -28.24 30.45
C TRP A 387 -15.67 -27.59 29.61
N LEU A 388 -15.54 -27.59 28.27
CA LEU A 388 -16.57 -27.07 27.37
C LEU A 388 -17.90 -27.83 27.53
N ILE A 389 -17.86 -29.16 27.61
CA ILE A 389 -19.08 -29.97 27.81
C ILE A 389 -19.76 -29.61 29.14
N GLN A 390 -18.97 -29.46 30.20
CA GLN A 390 -19.49 -29.21 31.54
C GLN A 390 -20.05 -27.79 31.69
N TYR A 391 -19.34 -26.77 31.18
CA TYR A 391 -19.61 -25.37 31.50
C TYR A 391 -20.17 -24.56 30.32
N LYS A 392 -19.84 -24.94 29.08
CA LYS A 392 -20.24 -24.24 27.84
C LYS A 392 -20.90 -25.20 26.82
N PRO A 393 -21.90 -26.03 27.19
CA PRO A 393 -22.57 -26.92 26.25
C PRO A 393 -23.25 -26.11 25.14
N LEU A 394 -23.37 -26.70 23.95
CA LEU A 394 -23.83 -26.00 22.75
C LEU A 394 -25.22 -25.38 22.95
N ALA A 395 -26.13 -26.07 23.65
CA ALA A 395 -27.46 -25.56 23.96
C ALA A 395 -27.40 -24.22 24.75
N ARG A 396 -26.60 -24.17 25.81
CA ARG A 396 -26.42 -22.95 26.62
C ARG A 396 -25.77 -21.84 25.81
N VAL A 397 -24.72 -22.16 25.05
CA VAL A 397 -24.00 -21.19 24.21
C VAL A 397 -24.93 -20.60 23.14
N ARG A 398 -25.84 -21.40 22.57
CA ARG A 398 -26.86 -20.91 21.62
C ARG A 398 -27.81 -19.93 22.27
N GLU A 399 -28.31 -20.20 23.48
CA GLU A 399 -29.20 -19.27 24.20
C GLU A 399 -28.49 -17.97 24.57
N GLU A 400 -27.24 -18.04 25.05
CA GLU A 400 -26.42 -16.87 25.35
C GLU A 400 -26.20 -16.00 24.10
N ILE A 401 -25.83 -16.62 22.98
CA ILE A 401 -25.63 -15.92 21.71
C ILE A 401 -26.94 -15.35 21.18
N GLN A 402 -28.05 -16.09 21.26
CA GLN A 402 -29.35 -15.60 20.82
C GLN A 402 -29.77 -14.35 21.61
N LYS A 403 -29.62 -14.34 22.94
CA LYS A 403 -29.89 -13.15 23.76
C LYS A 403 -29.00 -11.96 23.37
N ILE A 404 -27.71 -12.20 23.09
CA ILE A 404 -26.79 -11.17 22.61
C ILE A 404 -27.26 -10.59 21.28
N LEU A 405 -27.64 -11.44 20.32
CA LEU A 405 -28.11 -11.02 18.99
C LEU A 405 -29.46 -10.28 19.06
N GLU A 406 -30.39 -10.73 19.90
CA GLU A 406 -31.67 -10.05 20.12
C GLU A 406 -31.47 -8.67 20.73
N THR A 407 -30.61 -8.55 21.74
CA THR A 407 -30.25 -7.27 22.36
C THR A 407 -29.58 -6.34 21.36
N SER A 408 -28.64 -6.86 20.58
CA SER A 408 -27.97 -6.14 19.49
C SER A 408 -28.98 -5.60 18.47
N GLU A 409 -29.96 -6.41 18.03
CA GLU A 409 -30.97 -5.99 17.07
C GLU A 409 -31.93 -4.93 17.65
N GLN A 410 -32.28 -5.02 18.94
CA GLN A 410 -33.09 -4.00 19.61
C GLN A 410 -32.35 -2.65 19.67
N LEU A 411 -31.10 -2.66 20.10
CA LEU A 411 -30.24 -1.47 20.14
C LEU A 411 -30.04 -0.89 18.74
N PHE A 412 -29.83 -1.74 17.74
CA PHE A 412 -29.68 -1.31 16.35
C PHE A 412 -30.93 -0.65 15.79
N LYS A 413 -32.13 -1.18 16.10
CA LYS A 413 -33.40 -0.56 15.73
C LYS A 413 -33.58 0.82 16.38
N ALA A 414 -33.25 0.94 17.66
CA ALA A 414 -33.30 2.22 18.38
C ALA A 414 -32.33 3.24 17.76
N ALA A 415 -31.07 2.86 17.59
CA ALA A 415 -30.05 3.66 16.91
C ALA A 415 -30.49 4.13 15.51
N ARG A 416 -31.09 3.23 14.72
CA ARG A 416 -31.56 3.56 13.36
C ARG A 416 -32.70 4.56 13.36
N LYS A 417 -33.54 4.57 14.40
CA LYS A 417 -34.60 5.58 14.56
C LYS A 417 -33.99 6.97 14.75
N PHE A 418 -33.05 7.11 15.70
CA PHE A 418 -32.32 8.35 15.94
C PHE A 418 -31.50 8.82 14.73
N TYR A 419 -30.82 7.89 14.05
CA TYR A 419 -30.09 8.21 12.82
C TYR A 419 -30.99 8.78 11.73
N LYS A 420 -32.20 8.25 11.56
CA LYS A 420 -33.18 8.75 10.57
C LYS A 420 -33.80 10.08 10.95
N SER A 421 -33.94 10.39 12.24
CA SER A 421 -34.42 11.70 12.70
C SER A 421 -33.32 12.78 12.71
N GLY A 422 -32.07 12.41 12.44
CA GLY A 422 -30.93 13.33 12.44
C GLY A 422 -30.30 13.53 13.83
N GLU A 423 -30.76 12.79 14.85
CA GLU A 423 -30.24 12.81 16.22
C GLU A 423 -28.97 11.94 16.32
N LEU A 424 -27.87 12.40 15.70
CA LEU A 424 -26.65 11.61 15.57
C LEU A 424 -25.94 11.35 16.90
N GLU A 425 -26.04 12.27 17.86
CA GLU A 425 -25.46 12.15 19.21
C GLU A 425 -26.10 11.01 20.02
N GLU A 426 -27.40 10.76 19.82
CA GLU A 426 -28.12 9.65 20.47
C GLU A 426 -27.92 8.32 19.72
N ALA A 427 -27.76 8.38 18.39
CA ALA A 427 -27.53 7.19 17.57
C ALA A 427 -26.13 6.57 17.78
N SER A 428 -25.11 7.41 17.94
CA SER A 428 -23.70 6.99 18.05
C SER A 428 -23.42 6.01 19.21
N PRO A 429 -23.77 6.30 20.48
CA PRO A 429 -23.49 5.40 21.61
C PRO A 429 -24.24 4.07 21.49
N LEU A 430 -25.48 4.09 20.99
CA LEU A 430 -26.26 2.88 20.75
C LEU A 430 -25.61 2.00 19.68
N LEU A 431 -25.13 2.59 18.58
CA LEU A 431 -24.44 1.83 17.55
C LEU A 431 -23.09 1.28 18.03
N GLN A 432 -22.36 2.00 18.90
CA GLN A 432 -21.14 1.51 19.53
C GLN A 432 -21.41 0.27 20.39
N GLN A 433 -22.51 0.26 21.15
CA GLN A 433 -22.94 -0.92 21.91
C GLN A 433 -23.30 -2.09 20.98
N VAL A 434 -23.98 -1.82 19.86
CA VAL A 434 -24.32 -2.85 18.85
C VAL A 434 -23.08 -3.53 18.30
N VAL A 435 -22.06 -2.77 17.86
CA VAL A 435 -20.85 -3.37 17.28
C VAL A 435 -19.98 -4.09 18.31
N HIS A 436 -20.09 -3.72 19.59
CA HIS A 436 -19.43 -4.41 20.68
C HIS A 436 -20.09 -5.76 20.98
N LEU A 437 -21.43 -5.79 21.02
CA LEU A 437 -22.22 -7.00 21.27
C LEU A 437 -22.21 -7.96 20.07
N ASP A 438 -22.37 -7.42 18.87
CA ASP A 438 -22.35 -8.17 17.61
C ASP A 438 -21.38 -7.54 16.60
N PRO A 439 -20.09 -7.94 16.63
CA PRO A 439 -19.09 -7.50 15.66
C PRO A 439 -19.39 -7.91 14.22
N SER A 440 -20.38 -8.79 13.98
CA SER A 440 -20.80 -9.18 12.63
C SER A 440 -21.80 -8.18 12.01
N GLN A 441 -22.35 -7.25 12.79
CA GLN A 441 -23.40 -6.33 12.36
C GLN A 441 -22.87 -5.20 11.46
N ARG A 442 -22.72 -5.50 10.17
CA ARG A 442 -22.10 -4.63 9.15
C ARG A 442 -22.74 -3.26 9.03
N LYS A 443 -24.08 -3.18 9.13
CA LYS A 443 -24.82 -1.93 8.98
C LYS A 443 -24.52 -0.95 10.13
N ALA A 444 -24.24 -1.46 11.32
CA ALA A 444 -23.90 -0.62 12.46
C ALA A 444 -22.53 0.07 12.25
N TYR A 445 -21.52 -0.67 11.77
CA TYR A 445 -20.23 -0.07 11.40
C TYR A 445 -20.36 0.96 10.28
N GLN A 446 -21.21 0.72 9.29
CA GLN A 446 -21.46 1.70 8.22
C GLN A 446 -22.07 3.00 8.78
N MET A 447 -23.10 2.90 9.61
CA MET A 447 -23.76 4.06 10.20
C MET A 447 -22.84 4.81 11.17
N LEU A 448 -22.05 4.12 12.00
CA LEU A 448 -21.03 4.73 12.85
C LEU A 448 -20.00 5.51 12.02
N ALA A 449 -19.49 4.90 10.96
CA ALA A 449 -18.55 5.57 10.07
C ALA A 449 -19.15 6.85 9.45
N GLU A 450 -20.42 6.81 9.05
CA GLU A 450 -21.12 7.97 8.50
C GLU A 450 -21.30 9.08 9.55
N ILE A 451 -21.69 8.72 10.78
CA ILE A 451 -21.81 9.67 11.91
C ILE A 451 -20.47 10.33 12.22
N PHE A 452 -19.41 9.54 12.39
CA PHE A 452 -18.09 10.07 12.73
C PHE A 452 -17.52 10.95 11.62
N LEU A 453 -17.74 10.60 10.34
CA LEU A 453 -17.36 11.47 9.23
C LEU A 453 -18.15 12.79 9.24
N ALA A 454 -19.44 12.77 9.58
CA ALA A 454 -20.26 13.98 9.69
C ALA A 454 -19.83 14.88 10.85
N GLN A 455 -19.38 14.29 11.96
CA GLN A 455 -18.83 15.00 13.13
C GLN A 455 -17.38 15.46 12.94
N GLY A 456 -16.73 15.13 11.81
CA GLY A 456 -15.32 15.44 11.56
C GLY A 456 -14.33 14.54 12.32
N ASN A 457 -14.82 13.54 13.07
CA ASN A 457 -14.01 12.58 13.79
C ASN A 457 -13.48 11.48 12.85
N THR A 458 -12.49 11.85 12.04
CA THR A 458 -11.96 11.01 10.95
C THR A 458 -11.31 9.72 11.48
N ASP A 459 -10.73 9.75 12.67
CA ASP A 459 -10.03 8.60 13.25
C ASP A 459 -11.03 7.50 13.68
N GLU A 460 -12.15 7.88 14.30
CA GLU A 460 -13.21 6.92 14.67
C GLU A 460 -13.97 6.38 13.46
N ALA A 461 -14.16 7.23 12.44
CA ALA A 461 -14.68 6.79 11.15
C ALA A 461 -13.78 5.73 10.52
N LEU A 462 -12.46 5.93 10.55
CA LEU A 462 -11.49 4.98 10.01
C LEU A 462 -11.55 3.65 10.74
N LYS A 463 -11.59 3.63 12.08
CA LYS A 463 -11.74 2.38 12.86
C LYS A 463 -12.98 1.60 12.46
N SER A 464 -14.12 2.29 12.36
CA SER A 464 -15.39 1.67 11.96
C SER A 464 -15.34 1.12 10.53
N LEU A 465 -14.74 1.86 9.59
CA LEU A 465 -14.58 1.44 8.19
C LEU A 465 -13.59 0.29 8.03
N GLU A 466 -12.55 0.22 8.86
CA GLU A 466 -11.58 -0.88 8.87
C GLU A 466 -12.19 -2.18 9.36
N SER A 467 -12.99 -2.11 10.44
CA SER A 467 -13.77 -3.25 10.91
C SER A 467 -14.79 -3.71 9.87
N LEU A 468 -15.49 -2.77 9.21
CA LEU A 468 -16.37 -3.10 8.09
C LEU A 468 -15.61 -3.75 6.93
N TYR A 469 -14.39 -3.29 6.63
CA TYR A 469 -13.56 -3.84 5.55
C TYR A 469 -13.17 -5.29 5.79
N LYS A 470 -12.97 -5.72 7.04
CA LYS A 470 -12.68 -7.14 7.37
C LYS A 470 -13.80 -8.08 6.91
N HIS A 471 -15.06 -7.64 6.97
CA HIS A 471 -16.23 -8.46 6.69
C HIS A 471 -16.89 -8.16 5.33
N ASN A 472 -16.75 -6.93 4.82
CA ASN A 472 -17.28 -6.50 3.53
C ASN A 472 -16.35 -5.49 2.86
N PRO A 473 -15.25 -5.96 2.25
CA PRO A 473 -14.26 -5.10 1.61
C PRO A 473 -14.87 -4.21 0.52
N TRP A 474 -15.84 -4.71 -0.25
CA TRP A 474 -16.42 -3.98 -1.37
C TRP A 474 -17.18 -2.73 -0.92
N THR A 475 -17.99 -2.85 0.13
CA THR A 475 -18.75 -1.71 0.69
C THR A 475 -17.86 -0.75 1.47
N ALA A 476 -16.86 -1.25 2.22
CA ALA A 476 -16.00 -0.41 3.04
C ALA A 476 -14.92 0.34 2.26
N ARG A 477 -14.35 -0.28 1.20
CA ARG A 477 -13.17 0.22 0.49
C ARG A 477 -13.30 1.67 0.01
N PRO A 478 -14.39 2.11 -0.64
CA PRO A 478 -14.50 3.48 -1.14
C PRO A 478 -14.45 4.52 -0.02
N ARG A 479 -15.22 4.29 1.05
CA ARG A 479 -15.29 5.18 2.22
C ARG A 479 -13.99 5.16 3.02
N LEU A 480 -13.38 3.98 3.19
CA LEU A 480 -12.10 3.81 3.87
C LEU A 480 -10.97 4.57 3.16
N VAL A 481 -10.88 4.44 1.83
CA VAL A 481 -9.93 5.19 1.00
C VAL A 481 -10.18 6.70 1.13
N GLN A 482 -11.44 7.14 1.06
CA GLN A 482 -11.80 8.55 1.21
C GLN A 482 -11.39 9.13 2.57
N ALA A 483 -11.66 8.41 3.66
CA ALA A 483 -11.30 8.84 5.01
C ALA A 483 -9.77 8.90 5.21
N LEU A 484 -9.01 7.92 4.66
CA LEU A 484 -7.55 7.92 4.72
C LEU A 484 -6.95 9.09 3.95
N ILE A 485 -7.50 9.42 2.78
CA ILE A 485 -7.10 10.61 2.00
C ILE A 485 -7.36 11.88 2.82
N SER A 486 -8.54 11.99 3.44
CA SER A 486 -8.86 13.15 4.29
C SER A 486 -7.82 13.30 5.41
N GLN A 487 -7.48 12.20 6.08
CA GLN A 487 -6.46 12.17 7.12
C GLN A 487 -5.08 12.64 6.62
N THR A 488 -4.68 12.27 5.39
CA THR A 488 -3.39 12.71 4.81
C THR A 488 -3.27 14.23 4.68
N ARG A 489 -4.40 14.93 4.44
CA ARG A 489 -4.43 16.39 4.27
C ARG A 489 -4.20 17.15 5.57
N HIS A 490 -4.52 16.52 6.70
CA HIS A 490 -4.32 17.11 8.05
C HIS A 490 -2.93 16.82 8.64
N LYS A 491 -2.17 15.88 8.07
CA LYS A 491 -0.80 15.58 8.55
C LYS A 491 0.22 16.58 8.00
N LYS A 492 1.18 16.99 8.83
CA LYS A 492 2.24 17.95 8.45
C LYS A 492 3.55 17.27 8.04
N GLN A 493 3.88 16.12 8.62
CA GLN A 493 5.15 15.42 8.35
C GLN A 493 5.06 14.54 7.10
N GLU A 494 6.08 14.58 6.24
CA GLU A 494 6.16 13.74 5.03
C GLU A 494 6.17 12.24 5.37
N THR A 495 6.75 11.85 6.49
CA THR A 495 6.82 10.45 6.99
C THR A 495 5.43 9.89 7.32
N GLU A 496 4.60 10.68 8.01
CA GLU A 496 3.23 10.31 8.37
C GLU A 496 2.33 10.20 7.13
N LYS A 497 2.48 11.15 6.20
CA LYS A 497 1.76 11.12 4.92
C LYS A 497 2.12 9.88 4.11
N LEU A 498 3.41 9.53 4.07
CA LEU A 498 3.90 8.38 3.33
C LEU A 498 3.35 7.06 3.86
N ALA A 499 3.27 6.89 5.19
CA ALA A 499 2.64 5.72 5.80
C ALA A 499 1.15 5.60 5.44
N LEU A 500 0.43 6.72 5.38
CA LEU A 500 -0.98 6.74 4.96
C LEU A 500 -1.15 6.47 3.46
N TYR A 501 -0.26 7.00 2.61
CA TYR A 501 -0.29 6.69 1.18
C TYR A 501 0.03 5.23 0.90
N GLU A 502 1.00 4.63 1.60
CA GLU A 502 1.27 3.19 1.53
C GLU A 502 0.01 2.37 1.85
N LYS A 503 -0.70 2.76 2.92
CA LYS A 503 -1.96 2.12 3.33
C LYS A 503 -3.09 2.30 2.31
N ILE A 504 -3.20 3.48 1.68
CA ILE A 504 -4.15 3.72 0.61
C ILE A 504 -3.82 2.86 -0.61
N LEU A 505 -2.54 2.72 -0.96
CA LEU A 505 -2.09 1.93 -2.12
C LEU A 505 -2.20 0.42 -1.90
N GLU A 506 -2.13 -0.05 -0.66
CA GLU A 506 -2.45 -1.45 -0.33
C GLU A 506 -3.94 -1.74 -0.55
N LEU A 507 -4.82 -0.79 -0.17
CA LEU A 507 -6.27 -0.94 -0.33
C LEU A 507 -6.73 -0.69 -1.76
N ASP A 508 -6.12 0.28 -2.42
CA ASP A 508 -6.39 0.68 -3.79
C ASP A 508 -5.08 1.07 -4.51
N PRO A 509 -4.41 0.10 -5.16
CA PRO A 509 -3.11 0.31 -5.82
C PRO A 509 -3.11 1.39 -6.90
N ARG A 510 -4.29 1.78 -7.38
CA ARG A 510 -4.48 2.77 -8.44
C ARG A 510 -5.03 4.11 -7.93
N GLN A 511 -5.07 4.33 -6.61
CA GLN A 511 -5.61 5.57 -6.05
C GLN A 511 -4.72 6.77 -6.46
N PRO A 512 -5.22 7.75 -7.23
CA PRO A 512 -4.36 8.72 -7.91
C PRO A 512 -3.57 9.66 -7.00
N GLU A 513 -4.20 10.14 -5.91
CA GLU A 513 -3.59 11.08 -4.96
C GLU A 513 -2.41 10.44 -4.23
N ALA A 514 -2.60 9.21 -3.73
CA ALA A 514 -1.61 8.42 -3.04
C ALA A 514 -0.49 7.97 -3.98
N VAL A 515 -0.78 7.51 -5.22
CA VAL A 515 0.28 7.15 -6.18
C VAL A 515 1.17 8.36 -6.48
N SER A 516 0.55 9.52 -6.74
CA SER A 516 1.29 10.73 -7.11
C SER A 516 2.16 11.23 -5.96
N GLU A 517 1.59 11.39 -4.76
CA GLU A 517 2.31 11.92 -3.61
C GLU A 517 3.34 10.92 -3.07
N TYR A 518 3.04 9.61 -3.06
CA TYR A 518 4.00 8.55 -2.74
C TYR A 518 5.23 8.58 -3.66
N LYS A 519 5.01 8.74 -4.99
CA LYS A 519 6.10 8.86 -5.96
C LYS A 519 6.94 10.11 -5.73
N LYS A 520 6.31 11.27 -5.54
CA LYS A 520 7.03 12.54 -5.28
C LYS A 520 7.93 12.46 -4.06
N ILE A 521 7.43 11.90 -2.95
CA ILE A 521 8.20 11.82 -1.70
C ILE A 521 9.40 10.89 -1.89
N TYR A 522 9.21 9.68 -2.43
CA TYR A 522 10.31 8.74 -2.65
C TYR A 522 11.29 9.19 -3.75
N GLU A 523 10.81 9.91 -4.78
CA GLU A 523 11.67 10.48 -5.80
C GLU A 523 12.58 11.57 -5.22
N LYS A 524 12.00 12.49 -4.43
CA LYS A 524 12.76 13.52 -3.70
C LYS A 524 13.78 12.88 -2.75
N GLN A 525 13.39 11.84 -1.99
CA GLN A 525 14.31 11.10 -1.13
C GLN A 525 15.44 10.42 -1.91
N GLY A 526 15.11 9.81 -3.05
CA GLY A 526 16.08 9.15 -3.93
C GLY A 526 17.07 10.14 -4.55
N ASP A 527 16.58 11.29 -5.03
CA ASP A 527 17.40 12.35 -5.63
C ASP A 527 18.33 12.98 -4.60
N MET A 528 17.83 13.33 -3.40
CA MET A 528 18.67 13.81 -2.30
C MET A 528 19.73 12.78 -1.88
N ALA A 529 19.36 11.50 -1.79
CA ALA A 529 20.31 10.43 -1.47
C ALA A 529 21.38 10.26 -2.59
N TYR A 530 20.99 10.40 -3.85
CA TYR A 530 21.91 10.32 -4.99
C TYR A 530 22.92 11.49 -5.01
N GLU A 531 22.45 12.71 -4.71
CA GLU A 531 23.28 13.92 -4.60
C GLU A 531 24.26 13.83 -3.43
N ASN A 532 23.82 13.30 -2.29
CA ASN A 532 24.65 13.07 -1.11
C ASN A 532 25.58 11.84 -1.22
N ASN A 533 25.65 11.20 -2.39
CA ASN A 533 26.42 9.98 -2.66
C ASN A 533 26.03 8.75 -1.80
N GLU A 534 24.80 8.71 -1.30
CA GLU A 534 24.22 7.59 -0.55
C GLU A 534 23.54 6.59 -1.50
N LEU A 535 24.32 6.00 -2.40
CA LEU A 535 23.82 5.24 -3.56
C LEU A 535 22.89 4.08 -3.19
N TYR A 536 23.10 3.39 -2.06
CA TYR A 536 22.20 2.32 -1.62
C TYR A 536 20.81 2.82 -1.20
N LYS A 537 20.73 3.97 -0.52
CA LYS A 537 19.44 4.58 -0.15
C LYS A 537 18.71 5.11 -1.39
N ALA A 538 19.45 5.72 -2.32
CA ALA A 538 18.90 6.16 -3.61
C ALA A 538 18.33 4.97 -4.40
N MET A 539 19.05 3.85 -4.44
CA MET A 539 18.59 2.61 -5.08
C MET A 539 17.28 2.11 -4.48
N GLU A 540 17.18 2.06 -3.15
CA GLU A 540 15.99 1.57 -2.46
C GLU A 540 14.77 2.47 -2.75
N ALA A 541 14.95 3.79 -2.67
CA ALA A 541 13.91 4.76 -2.96
C ALA A 541 13.41 4.66 -4.42
N TYR A 542 14.33 4.61 -5.39
CA TYR A 542 13.97 4.47 -6.81
C TYR A 542 13.32 3.12 -7.12
N LYS A 543 13.73 2.04 -6.45
CA LYS A 543 13.10 0.72 -6.59
C LYS A 543 11.66 0.73 -6.09
N LYS A 544 11.37 1.43 -4.99
CA LYS A 544 10.03 1.54 -4.41
C LYS A 544 9.03 2.27 -5.32
N ILE A 545 9.50 3.20 -6.15
CA ILE A 545 8.65 3.92 -7.12
C ILE A 545 8.71 3.33 -8.54
N GLY A 546 9.48 2.26 -8.74
CA GLY A 546 9.67 1.64 -10.05
C GLY A 546 10.42 2.51 -11.06
N ALA A 547 11.24 3.46 -10.60
CA ALA A 547 12.04 4.35 -11.44
C ALA A 547 13.27 3.60 -12.00
N LYS A 548 13.03 2.71 -12.98
CA LYS A 548 14.04 1.80 -13.56
C LYS A 548 15.27 2.55 -14.09
N GLU A 549 15.08 3.68 -14.77
CA GLU A 549 16.19 4.47 -15.32
C GLU A 549 17.08 5.05 -14.21
N LYS A 550 16.46 5.68 -13.19
CA LYS A 550 17.21 6.21 -12.04
C LYS A 550 17.90 5.08 -11.28
N ALA A 551 17.23 3.95 -11.05
CA ALA A 551 17.82 2.77 -10.42
C ALA A 551 19.01 2.20 -11.22
N GLU A 552 18.88 2.05 -12.54
CA GLU A 552 20.00 1.60 -13.40
C GLU A 552 21.15 2.61 -13.41
N LYS A 553 20.87 3.93 -13.36
CA LYS A 553 21.90 4.97 -13.18
C LYS A 553 22.66 4.81 -11.87
N VAL A 554 21.96 4.53 -10.77
CA VAL A 554 22.60 4.22 -9.47
C VAL A 554 23.41 2.94 -9.54
N LYS A 555 22.90 1.89 -10.21
CA LYS A 555 23.56 0.59 -10.34
C LYS A 555 24.83 0.68 -11.18
N LYS A 556 24.79 1.44 -12.28
CA LYS A 556 25.97 1.77 -13.08
C LYS A 556 27.01 2.48 -12.21
N ARG A 557 26.60 3.47 -11.42
CA ARG A 557 27.52 4.21 -10.54
C ARG A 557 28.14 3.33 -9.45
N LEU A 558 27.36 2.49 -8.78
CA LEU A 558 27.86 1.49 -7.81
C LEU A 558 28.85 0.52 -8.44
N ARG A 559 28.57 0.04 -9.66
CA ARG A 559 29.46 -0.85 -10.41
C ARG A 559 30.79 -0.16 -10.74
N LEU A 560 30.74 1.07 -11.21
CA LEU A 560 31.93 1.86 -11.53
C LEU A 560 32.77 2.16 -10.28
N GLU A 561 32.15 2.54 -9.16
CA GLU A 561 32.86 2.75 -7.89
C GLU A 561 33.53 1.46 -7.40
N ASN A 562 32.88 0.30 -7.53
CA ASN A 562 33.46 -0.97 -7.14
C ASN A 562 34.65 -1.37 -8.04
N LEU A 563 34.51 -1.25 -9.35
CA LEU A 563 35.61 -1.48 -10.29
C LEU A 563 36.79 -0.54 -10.04
N TYR A 564 36.49 0.72 -9.72
CA TYR A 564 37.49 1.73 -9.38
C TYR A 564 38.22 1.38 -8.07
N GLN A 565 37.50 0.96 -7.01
CA GLN A 565 38.13 0.52 -5.76
C GLN A 565 39.00 -0.73 -5.93
N GLN A 566 38.54 -1.72 -6.72
CA GLN A 566 39.35 -2.89 -7.05
C GLN A 566 40.64 -2.52 -7.78
N ALA A 567 40.59 -1.51 -8.64
CA ALA A 567 41.78 -1.00 -9.31
C ALA A 567 42.75 -0.31 -8.33
N LEU A 568 42.24 0.47 -7.37
CA LEU A 568 43.05 1.09 -6.33
C LEU A 568 43.73 0.04 -5.44
N ASP A 569 43.02 -1.02 -5.07
CA ASP A 569 43.59 -2.12 -4.29
C ASP A 569 44.62 -2.92 -5.08
N ALA A 570 44.42 -3.11 -6.39
CA ALA A 570 45.43 -3.69 -7.26
C ALA A 570 46.69 -2.82 -7.34
N LEU A 571 46.54 -1.48 -7.39
CA LEU A 571 47.67 -0.54 -7.34
C LEU A 571 48.43 -0.62 -6.02
N LYS A 572 47.73 -0.65 -4.88
CA LYS A 572 48.35 -0.83 -3.55
C LYS A 572 49.13 -2.15 -3.45
N LYS A 573 48.65 -3.19 -4.11
CA LYS A 573 49.31 -4.51 -4.19
C LYS A 573 50.35 -4.61 -5.32
N ASN A 574 50.70 -3.49 -5.96
CA ASN A 574 51.65 -3.36 -7.06
C ASN A 574 51.31 -4.21 -8.31
N LYS A 575 50.03 -4.56 -8.49
CA LYS A 575 49.50 -5.32 -9.65
C LYS A 575 49.07 -4.37 -10.76
N LYS A 576 50.04 -3.72 -11.42
CA LYS A 576 49.82 -2.63 -12.38
C LYS A 576 48.96 -3.03 -13.59
N GLU A 577 49.19 -4.19 -14.20
CA GLU A 577 48.37 -4.66 -15.34
C GLU A 577 46.90 -4.88 -14.98
N THR A 578 46.64 -5.43 -13.79
CA THR A 578 45.27 -5.64 -13.31
C THR A 578 44.56 -4.31 -13.06
N ALA A 579 45.25 -3.34 -12.46
CA ALA A 579 44.73 -2.00 -12.26
C ALA A 579 44.44 -1.29 -13.59
N GLN A 580 45.34 -1.40 -14.57
CA GLN A 580 45.15 -0.82 -15.92
C GLN A 580 43.90 -1.37 -16.60
N LYS A 581 43.69 -2.69 -16.58
CA LYS A 581 42.50 -3.32 -17.17
C LYS A 581 41.20 -2.86 -16.50
N LEU A 582 41.20 -2.75 -15.17
CA LEU A 582 40.02 -2.30 -14.41
C LEU A 582 39.72 -0.81 -14.64
N LEU A 583 40.74 0.05 -14.67
CA LEU A 583 40.59 1.50 -14.92
C LEU A 583 40.19 1.79 -16.37
N ALA A 584 40.74 1.06 -17.35
CA ALA A 584 40.30 1.14 -18.74
C ALA A 584 38.81 0.80 -18.88
N LYS A 585 38.33 -0.20 -18.14
CA LYS A 585 36.91 -0.57 -18.11
C LYS A 585 36.01 0.50 -17.47
N VAL A 586 36.48 1.15 -16.39
CA VAL A 586 35.77 2.28 -15.78
C VAL A 586 35.68 3.44 -16.78
N LEU A 587 36.79 3.78 -17.45
CA LEU A 587 36.87 4.88 -18.41
C LEU A 587 36.13 4.61 -19.72
N SER A 588 36.03 3.35 -20.17
CA SER A 588 35.23 2.99 -21.34
C SER A 588 33.73 3.16 -21.07
N GLU A 589 33.29 2.89 -19.84
CA GLU A 589 31.89 3.01 -19.44
C GLU A 589 31.51 4.43 -18.99
N GLU A 590 32.43 5.17 -18.38
CA GLU A 590 32.26 6.56 -17.92
C GLU A 590 33.55 7.39 -18.15
N PRO A 591 33.74 7.95 -19.36
CA PRO A 591 34.94 8.70 -19.71
C PRO A 591 35.17 9.96 -18.86
N SER A 592 34.14 10.44 -18.18
CA SER A 592 34.15 11.63 -17.33
C SER A 592 34.65 11.37 -15.89
N PHE A 593 34.94 10.12 -15.54
CA PHE A 593 35.38 9.71 -14.19
C PHE A 593 36.81 10.18 -13.89
N ARG A 594 36.95 11.45 -13.47
CA ARG A 594 38.22 12.18 -13.32
C ARG A 594 39.32 11.43 -12.56
N GLU A 595 38.98 10.78 -11.45
CA GLU A 595 39.98 10.09 -10.63
C GLU A 595 40.53 8.85 -11.34
N ALA A 596 39.69 8.11 -12.08
CA ALA A 596 40.12 6.92 -12.81
C ALA A 596 41.14 7.27 -13.90
N THR A 597 41.01 8.43 -14.55
CA THR A 597 41.99 8.93 -15.53
C THR A 597 43.36 9.17 -14.90
N ARG A 598 43.40 9.81 -13.72
CA ARG A 598 44.64 10.05 -12.96
C ARG A 598 45.32 8.75 -12.55
N TYR A 599 44.56 7.81 -11.98
CA TYR A 599 45.11 6.53 -11.55
C TYR A 599 45.49 5.63 -12.73
N MET A 600 44.83 5.76 -13.88
CA MET A 600 45.21 5.05 -15.11
C MET A 600 46.58 5.53 -15.60
N HIS A 601 46.82 6.84 -15.58
CA HIS A 601 48.14 7.38 -15.87
C HIS A 601 49.19 6.86 -14.91
N MET A 602 48.91 6.85 -13.61
CA MET A 602 49.82 6.32 -12.59
C MET A 602 50.11 4.82 -12.81
N ALA A 603 49.09 4.05 -13.20
CA ALA A 603 49.24 2.62 -13.48
C ALA A 603 50.10 2.34 -14.71
N VAL A 604 50.05 3.21 -15.73
CA VAL A 604 50.81 3.06 -16.99
C VAL A 604 52.24 3.60 -16.87
N THR A 605 52.42 4.75 -16.22
CA THR A 605 53.72 5.47 -16.18
C THR A 605 54.50 5.24 -14.89
N GLY A 606 53.84 4.76 -13.83
CA GLY A 606 54.41 4.71 -12.49
C GLY A 606 54.47 6.07 -11.77
N MET A 607 53.97 7.15 -12.39
CA MET A 607 54.03 8.52 -11.86
C MET A 607 52.64 9.13 -11.73
N ASP A 608 52.40 9.85 -10.63
CA ASP A 608 51.12 10.52 -10.38
C ASP A 608 51.06 11.86 -11.14
N ILE A 609 49.97 12.12 -11.87
CA ILE A 609 49.77 13.37 -12.63
C ILE A 609 49.86 14.63 -11.75
N ILE A 610 49.51 14.54 -10.46
CA ILE A 610 49.58 15.71 -9.57
C ILE A 610 51.02 16.12 -9.25
N SER A 611 52.02 15.27 -9.55
CA SER A 611 53.43 15.63 -9.41
C SER A 611 53.96 16.57 -10.52
N PHE A 612 53.17 16.83 -11.57
CA PHE A 612 53.56 17.75 -12.66
C PHE A 612 53.10 19.18 -12.37
N LYS A 613 54.05 20.11 -12.22
CA LYS A 613 53.79 21.56 -12.13
C LYS A 613 53.53 22.25 -13.48
N ASN A 614 53.63 21.55 -14.62
CA ASN A 614 53.34 22.09 -15.95
C ASN A 614 52.80 20.99 -16.90
N PRO A 615 51.95 21.32 -17.91
CA PRO A 615 51.33 20.34 -18.78
C PRO A 615 52.34 19.73 -19.76
N ILE A 616 52.34 18.40 -19.83
CA ILE A 616 53.24 17.60 -20.68
C ILE A 616 52.82 17.73 -22.16
N THR A 617 53.62 18.37 -22.99
CA THR A 617 53.47 18.45 -24.46
C THR A 617 54.13 17.28 -25.20
N GLY A 618 54.47 16.19 -24.50
CA GLY A 618 55.36 15.13 -25.01
C GLY A 618 54.83 13.70 -24.89
N PHE A 619 53.52 13.46 -24.98
CA PHE A 619 52.97 12.09 -24.97
C PHE A 619 52.76 11.58 -26.41
N ARG A 620 53.41 10.46 -26.79
CA ARG A 620 53.21 9.82 -28.10
C ARG A 620 52.03 8.83 -28.02
N GLU A 621 51.01 9.02 -28.86
CA GLU A 621 49.82 8.16 -28.99
C GLU A 621 50.15 6.66 -29.16
N SER A 622 51.29 6.35 -29.76
CA SER A 622 51.76 4.98 -30.04
C SER A 622 51.87 4.07 -28.81
N SER A 623 52.05 4.62 -27.60
CA SER A 623 52.17 3.84 -26.37
C SER A 623 50.81 3.40 -25.82
N LEU A 624 49.74 4.16 -26.08
CA LEU A 624 48.37 3.81 -25.66
C LEU A 624 47.72 2.82 -26.63
N GLU A 625 48.03 2.89 -27.92
CA GLU A 625 47.53 1.96 -28.94
C GLU A 625 47.97 0.51 -28.72
N LYS A 626 49.18 0.30 -28.15
CA LYS A 626 49.67 -1.04 -27.82
C LYS A 626 48.94 -1.70 -26.65
N ILE A 627 48.35 -0.90 -25.75
CA ILE A 627 47.75 -1.37 -24.48
C ILE A 627 46.22 -1.31 -24.55
N TRP A 628 45.68 -0.39 -25.37
CA TRP A 628 44.26 -0.18 -25.62
C TRP A 628 44.02 -0.19 -27.15
N PRO A 629 43.77 -1.37 -27.75
CA PRO A 629 43.59 -1.52 -29.20
C PRO A 629 42.46 -0.64 -29.76
N ASP A 630 41.39 -0.44 -28.98
CA ASP A 630 40.24 0.40 -29.33
C ASP A 630 40.45 1.91 -29.06
N PHE A 631 41.64 2.36 -28.64
CA PHE A 631 41.90 3.77 -28.28
C PHE A 631 41.56 4.72 -29.44
N LYS A 632 41.83 4.32 -30.68
CA LYS A 632 41.44 5.06 -31.89
C LYS A 632 39.93 5.32 -32.02
N SER A 633 39.09 4.45 -31.47
CA SER A 633 37.63 4.61 -31.52
C SER A 633 37.10 5.64 -30.51
N VAL A 634 37.90 5.94 -29.47
CA VAL A 634 37.53 6.85 -28.37
C VAL A 634 38.39 8.13 -28.36
N SER A 635 39.51 8.16 -29.12
CA SER A 635 40.47 9.28 -29.17
C SER A 635 39.80 10.60 -29.55
N HIS A 636 38.80 10.56 -30.43
CA HIS A 636 38.05 11.74 -30.85
C HIS A 636 37.15 12.31 -29.73
N LYS A 637 36.70 11.49 -28.78
CA LYS A 637 36.04 11.96 -27.55
C LYS A 637 37.05 12.53 -26.53
N PHE A 638 38.30 12.06 -26.58
CA PHE A 638 39.43 12.54 -25.77
C PHE A 638 39.90 13.94 -26.21
N GLN A 639 39.88 14.24 -27.52
CA GLN A 639 40.18 15.57 -28.07
C GLN A 639 39.16 16.66 -27.68
N LYS A 640 37.93 16.27 -27.31
CA LYS A 640 36.86 17.17 -26.85
C LYS A 640 37.13 17.82 -25.48
N TRP A 641 38.23 17.45 -24.83
CA TRP A 641 38.70 17.99 -23.55
C TRP A 641 39.73 19.12 -23.70
N LEU A 642 40.03 19.56 -24.93
CA LEU A 642 40.66 20.84 -25.22
C LEU A 642 39.56 21.89 -25.46
N PRO A 643 39.65 23.08 -24.81
CA PRO A 643 38.52 23.98 -24.73
C PRO A 643 38.22 24.61 -26.09
N SER A 644 37.07 24.31 -26.68
CA SER A 644 36.46 25.17 -27.70
C SER A 644 34.95 24.97 -27.81
N SER A 645 34.27 26.11 -27.86
CA SER A 645 32.84 26.39 -27.82
C SER A 645 32.09 26.04 -29.12
N LYS A 646 30.89 25.46 -29.00
CA LYS A 646 29.59 25.90 -29.61
C LYS A 646 28.58 24.76 -29.71
N LEU A 647 27.33 25.05 -29.31
CA LEU A 647 26.14 24.23 -29.56
C LEU A 647 25.74 24.32 -31.05
N THR A 648 25.34 23.20 -31.66
CA THR A 648 24.50 23.20 -32.87
C THR A 648 23.48 22.05 -32.86
N SER A 649 22.30 22.40 -33.38
CA SER A 649 21.04 21.65 -33.58
C SER A 649 21.14 20.26 -34.21
N GLU A 650 20.36 19.31 -33.71
CA GLU A 650 20.15 17.97 -34.31
C GLU A 650 19.23 18.02 -35.54
N LYS A 651 19.58 17.26 -36.60
CA LYS A 651 18.72 17.00 -37.78
C LYS A 651 17.65 15.95 -37.44
N LEU A 652 16.37 16.22 -37.70
CA LEU A 652 15.22 15.40 -37.28
C LEU A 652 14.99 14.08 -38.07
N GLY A 653 15.65 13.86 -39.21
CA GLY A 653 15.49 12.63 -40.02
C GLY A 653 14.24 12.60 -40.91
N GLY A 654 13.82 11.39 -41.36
CA GLY A 654 12.66 11.16 -42.24
C GLY A 654 11.96 9.83 -41.93
N ILE A 655 10.70 9.69 -42.34
CA ILE A 655 9.86 8.49 -42.17
C ILE A 655 9.31 8.08 -43.54
N GLY A 656 9.70 6.91 -44.03
CA GLY A 656 9.35 6.48 -45.38
C GLY A 656 9.76 7.50 -46.45
N THR A 657 8.80 7.96 -47.25
CA THR A 657 8.99 9.01 -48.27
C THR A 657 8.82 10.44 -47.73
N TYR A 658 8.49 10.59 -46.45
CA TYR A 658 8.17 11.86 -45.82
C TYR A 658 9.36 12.41 -45.03
N LYS A 659 9.74 13.65 -45.31
CA LYS A 659 10.78 14.35 -44.56
C LYS A 659 10.18 15.10 -43.38
N LEU A 660 10.76 14.90 -42.19
CA LEU A 660 10.32 15.61 -40.99
C LEU A 660 10.80 17.06 -41.06
N ILE A 661 9.85 17.99 -40.98
CA ILE A 661 10.11 19.43 -40.98
C ILE A 661 10.33 19.91 -39.56
N ARG A 662 9.37 19.62 -38.66
CA ARG A 662 9.45 19.97 -37.25
C ARG A 662 8.55 19.09 -36.40
N LYS A 663 8.89 18.93 -35.12
CA LYS A 663 7.99 18.37 -34.11
C LYS A 663 6.90 19.39 -33.77
N ILE A 664 5.65 18.96 -33.73
CA ILE A 664 4.47 19.79 -33.39
C ILE A 664 4.14 19.66 -31.92
N ALA A 665 4.11 18.43 -31.41
CA ALA A 665 3.78 18.12 -30.03
C ALA A 665 4.39 16.77 -29.62
N SER A 666 4.53 16.57 -28.31
CA SER A 666 4.85 15.28 -27.69
C SER A 666 3.68 14.96 -26.76
N GLY A 667 2.94 13.89 -27.03
CA GLY A 667 1.87 13.43 -26.14
C GLY A 667 2.34 12.26 -25.27
N GLY A 668 1.48 11.74 -24.41
CA GLY A 668 1.81 10.60 -23.53
C GLY A 668 2.16 9.27 -24.23
N MET A 669 1.84 9.11 -25.52
CA MET A 669 2.06 7.84 -26.27
C MET A 669 2.76 7.99 -27.62
N ALA A 670 2.74 9.18 -28.22
CA ALA A 670 3.30 9.41 -29.54
C ALA A 670 3.78 10.86 -29.69
N ASP A 671 4.78 11.04 -30.54
CA ASP A 671 5.20 12.34 -31.05
C ASP A 671 4.46 12.67 -32.35
N LEU A 672 4.04 13.94 -32.48
CA LEU A 672 3.44 14.47 -33.70
C LEU A 672 4.46 15.33 -34.43
N PHE A 673 4.67 15.05 -35.71
CA PHE A 673 5.57 15.80 -36.58
C PHE A 673 4.83 16.37 -37.79
N LEU A 674 5.24 17.57 -38.20
CA LEU A 674 4.91 18.12 -39.51
C LEU A 674 5.90 17.55 -40.52
N ALA A 675 5.39 16.99 -41.62
CA ALA A 675 6.22 16.42 -42.65
C ALA A 675 5.70 16.75 -44.05
N VAL A 676 6.57 16.63 -45.04
CA VAL A 676 6.23 16.81 -46.45
C VAL A 676 6.70 15.60 -47.24
N ASN A 677 5.86 15.10 -48.15
CA ASN A 677 6.29 14.10 -49.11
C ASN A 677 7.18 14.77 -50.17
N GLU A 678 8.45 14.37 -50.24
CA GLU A 678 9.41 14.90 -51.23
C GLU A 678 9.47 14.06 -52.52
N LYS A 679 8.76 12.93 -52.61
CA LYS A 679 8.72 12.08 -53.81
C LYS A 679 7.43 12.28 -54.62
N GLY A 680 7.60 12.70 -55.88
CA GLY A 680 6.52 12.92 -56.86
C GLY A 680 6.35 14.40 -57.27
N GLU A 681 5.56 14.67 -58.31
CA GLU A 681 5.28 16.04 -58.80
C GLU A 681 4.43 16.87 -57.81
N PHE A 682 3.74 16.23 -56.86
CA PHE A 682 2.86 16.88 -55.90
C PHE A 682 3.41 16.82 -54.47
N ARG A 683 3.87 17.97 -53.96
CA ARG A 683 4.27 18.11 -52.54
C ARG A 683 3.02 18.13 -51.65
N ARG A 684 2.84 17.07 -50.84
CA ARG A 684 1.75 16.99 -49.86
C ARG A 684 2.30 17.16 -48.44
N THR A 685 1.75 18.13 -47.71
CA THR A 685 2.01 18.32 -46.27
C THR A 685 1.14 17.36 -45.47
N VAL A 686 1.74 16.70 -44.48
CA VAL A 686 1.08 15.68 -43.65
C VAL A 686 1.48 15.81 -42.18
N ILE A 687 0.71 15.18 -41.31
CA ILE A 687 1.09 14.94 -39.92
C ILE A 687 1.55 13.49 -39.77
N ILE A 688 2.63 13.29 -39.03
CA ILE A 688 3.11 11.96 -38.66
C ILE A 688 2.98 11.77 -37.16
N LYS A 689 2.19 10.78 -36.75
CA LYS A 689 2.06 10.33 -35.36
C LYS A 689 2.94 9.10 -35.16
N LYS A 690 4.06 9.26 -34.46
CA LYS A 690 5.07 8.23 -34.23
C LYS A 690 5.09 7.79 -32.77
N VAL A 691 5.00 6.49 -32.51
CA VAL A 691 5.04 5.92 -31.16
C VAL A 691 6.34 6.30 -30.42
N LEU A 692 6.24 6.64 -29.13
CA LEU A 692 7.40 6.97 -28.31
C LEU A 692 8.35 5.77 -28.12
N PRO A 693 9.68 5.96 -28.07
CA PRO A 693 10.64 4.86 -28.01
C PRO A 693 10.38 3.84 -26.89
N HIS A 694 9.98 4.32 -25.70
CA HIS A 694 9.72 3.47 -24.54
C HIS A 694 8.43 2.61 -24.64
N LEU A 695 7.56 2.88 -25.62
CA LEU A 695 6.36 2.10 -25.90
C LEU A 695 6.55 1.12 -27.07
N VAL A 696 7.65 1.24 -27.81
CA VAL A 696 7.96 0.34 -28.95
C VAL A 696 8.27 -1.08 -28.47
N GLU A 697 8.84 -1.24 -27.28
CA GLU A 697 9.15 -2.56 -26.69
C GLU A 697 7.91 -3.30 -26.14
N ASN A 698 6.74 -2.66 -26.13
CA ASN A 698 5.50 -3.28 -25.71
C ASN A 698 4.75 -3.87 -26.91
N GLU A 699 4.98 -5.15 -27.18
CA GLU A 699 4.36 -5.88 -28.32
C GLU A 699 2.83 -5.82 -28.30
N GLN A 700 2.19 -5.84 -27.13
CA GLN A 700 0.74 -5.74 -27.00
C GLN A 700 0.24 -4.34 -27.39
N PHE A 701 0.95 -3.29 -26.96
CA PHE A 701 0.65 -1.91 -27.35
C PHE A 701 0.84 -1.71 -28.86
N ILE A 702 1.92 -2.22 -29.44
CA ILE A 702 2.18 -2.11 -30.88
C ILE A 702 1.14 -2.87 -31.71
N ALA A 703 0.79 -4.11 -31.34
CA ALA A 703 -0.23 -4.88 -32.03
C ALA A 703 -1.60 -4.18 -32.04
N MET A 704 -1.97 -3.59 -30.92
CA MET A 704 -3.20 -2.82 -30.80
C MET A 704 -3.13 -1.48 -31.55
N PHE A 705 -2.02 -0.73 -31.46
CA PHE A 705 -1.81 0.51 -32.22
C PHE A 705 -1.95 0.25 -33.74
N LYS A 706 -1.40 -0.86 -34.24
CA LYS A 706 -1.57 -1.33 -35.62
C LYS A 706 -3.03 -1.65 -35.95
N GLN A 707 -3.73 -2.37 -35.09
CA GLN A 707 -5.14 -2.72 -35.28
C GLN A 707 -6.03 -1.47 -35.34
N GLU A 708 -5.76 -0.50 -34.48
CA GLU A 708 -6.49 0.77 -34.38
C GLU A 708 -6.24 1.65 -35.61
N ALA A 709 -4.99 1.77 -36.05
CA ALA A 709 -4.64 2.46 -37.30
C ALA A 709 -5.39 1.89 -38.51
N ARG A 710 -5.49 0.55 -38.62
CA ARG A 710 -6.22 -0.14 -39.70
C ARG A 710 -7.71 0.16 -39.67
N LEU A 711 -8.34 0.15 -38.48
CA LEU A 711 -9.76 0.47 -38.34
C LEU A 711 -10.05 1.93 -38.70
N ALA A 712 -9.24 2.86 -38.20
CA ALA A 712 -9.39 4.28 -38.48
C ALA A 712 -9.12 4.63 -39.97
N ALA A 713 -8.21 3.91 -40.64
CA ALA A 713 -7.95 4.09 -42.07
C ALA A 713 -9.15 3.74 -42.97
N SER A 714 -10.08 2.89 -42.49
CA SER A 714 -11.29 2.53 -43.22
C SER A 714 -12.40 3.60 -43.19
N LEU A 715 -12.22 4.65 -42.39
CA LEU A 715 -13.17 5.76 -42.24
C LEU A 715 -12.84 6.87 -43.24
N TYR A 716 -13.72 7.09 -44.20
CA TYR A 716 -13.60 8.16 -45.19
C TYR A 716 -14.81 9.09 -45.08
N HIS A 717 -14.61 10.25 -44.45
CA HIS A 717 -15.69 11.21 -44.20
C HIS A 717 -15.14 12.63 -44.04
N PRO A 718 -15.83 13.67 -44.56
CA PRO A 718 -15.35 15.07 -44.46
C PRO A 718 -15.14 15.54 -43.03
N ASN A 719 -15.88 15.00 -42.05
CA ASN A 719 -15.76 15.33 -40.63
C ASN A 719 -14.85 14.37 -39.83
N ILE A 720 -14.03 13.56 -40.48
CA ILE A 720 -13.03 12.69 -39.86
C ILE A 720 -11.66 13.02 -40.48
N VAL A 721 -10.59 13.03 -39.68
CA VAL A 721 -9.23 13.17 -40.18
C VAL A 721 -8.82 11.90 -40.92
N GLN A 722 -8.46 12.05 -42.19
CA GLN A 722 -8.07 10.93 -43.05
C GLN A 722 -6.67 10.42 -42.71
N ILE A 723 -6.56 9.12 -42.47
CA ILE A 723 -5.27 8.40 -42.48
C ILE A 723 -4.87 8.15 -43.93
N ILE A 724 -3.66 8.58 -44.29
CA ILE A 724 -3.11 8.50 -45.64
C ILE A 724 -2.28 7.22 -45.81
N ASP A 725 -1.43 6.91 -44.83
CA ASP A 725 -0.47 5.81 -44.91
C ASP A 725 -0.08 5.33 -43.51
N PHE A 726 0.48 4.13 -43.40
CA PHE A 726 0.93 3.53 -42.15
C PHE A 726 2.25 2.79 -42.34
N TYR A 727 3.30 3.25 -41.66
CA TYR A 727 4.62 2.63 -41.67
C TYR A 727 4.79 1.72 -40.46
N GLU A 728 4.55 0.42 -40.67
CA GLU A 728 4.61 -0.58 -39.61
C GLU A 728 5.98 -0.64 -38.93
N ASP A 729 7.06 -0.67 -39.72
CA ASP A 729 8.44 -0.82 -39.20
C ASP A 729 8.90 0.39 -38.39
N GLN A 730 8.29 1.55 -38.64
CA GLN A 730 8.63 2.80 -37.97
C GLN A 730 7.59 3.21 -36.93
N ASN A 731 6.56 2.38 -36.71
CA ASN A 731 5.43 2.63 -35.82
C ASN A 731 4.85 4.04 -35.99
N ALA A 732 4.56 4.41 -37.24
CA ALA A 732 4.16 5.76 -37.61
C ALA A 732 2.89 5.78 -38.49
N ILE A 733 1.90 6.56 -38.07
CA ILE A 733 0.67 6.84 -38.84
C ILE A 733 0.82 8.18 -39.54
N ILE A 734 0.59 8.20 -40.85
CA ILE A 734 0.56 9.39 -41.68
C ILE A 734 -0.89 9.82 -41.86
N MET A 735 -1.21 11.06 -41.53
CA MET A 735 -2.56 11.60 -41.63
C MET A 735 -2.56 12.97 -42.31
N GLU A 736 -3.72 13.37 -42.83
CA GLU A 736 -3.86 14.68 -43.45
C GLU A 736 -3.53 15.82 -42.47
N TYR A 737 -2.89 16.86 -42.98
CA TYR A 737 -2.62 18.06 -42.20
C TYR A 737 -3.83 19.00 -42.26
N ILE A 738 -4.48 19.23 -41.12
CA ILE A 738 -5.56 20.20 -40.99
C ILE A 738 -4.97 21.54 -40.57
N ARG A 739 -5.03 22.52 -41.48
CA ARG A 739 -4.57 23.88 -41.21
C ARG A 739 -5.62 24.62 -40.37
N GLY A 740 -5.46 24.57 -39.05
CA GLY A 740 -6.42 25.13 -38.10
C GLY A 740 -5.99 25.01 -36.65
N LYS A 741 -6.97 24.97 -35.75
CA LYS A 741 -6.80 24.84 -34.30
C LYS A 741 -7.74 23.78 -33.75
N ASN A 742 -7.37 23.14 -32.64
CA ASN A 742 -8.31 22.27 -31.93
C ASN A 742 -9.30 23.11 -31.09
N LEU A 743 -10.47 22.55 -30.79
CA LEU A 743 -11.55 23.26 -30.08
C LEU A 743 -11.14 23.70 -28.66
N SER A 744 -10.22 22.97 -28.04
CA SER A 744 -9.60 23.36 -26.77
C SER A 744 -8.81 24.66 -26.90
N GLU A 745 -7.92 24.78 -27.90
CA GLU A 745 -7.18 26.02 -28.17
C GLU A 745 -8.13 27.18 -28.53
N ILE A 746 -9.20 26.87 -29.27
CA ILE A 746 -10.20 27.88 -29.67
C ILE A 746 -10.92 28.43 -28.44
N THR A 747 -11.41 27.58 -27.55
CA THR A 747 -12.06 28.03 -26.31
C THR A 747 -11.07 28.65 -25.30
N ASP A 748 -9.76 28.38 -25.41
CA ASP A 748 -8.72 29.09 -24.66
C ASP A 748 -8.56 30.54 -25.06
N VAL A 749 -8.65 30.84 -26.36
CA VAL A 749 -8.57 32.20 -26.88
C VAL A 749 -9.94 32.90 -26.78
N VAL A 750 -11.00 32.21 -27.17
CA VAL A 750 -12.36 32.73 -27.18
C VAL A 750 -12.94 32.56 -25.78
N LYS A 751 -12.82 33.61 -24.96
CA LYS A 751 -13.28 33.65 -23.56
C LYS A 751 -14.81 33.80 -23.41
N THR A 752 -15.55 33.80 -24.51
CA THR A 752 -17.02 33.89 -24.53
C THR A 752 -17.65 32.59 -25.03
N PRO A 753 -18.85 32.23 -24.57
CA PRO A 753 -19.60 31.10 -25.14
C PRO A 753 -19.84 31.27 -26.63
N PHE A 754 -19.96 30.17 -27.37
CA PHE A 754 -20.32 30.21 -28.78
C PHE A 754 -21.76 30.71 -28.94
N SER A 755 -22.09 31.37 -30.05
CA SER A 755 -23.49 31.63 -30.37
C SER A 755 -24.25 30.30 -30.54
N VAL A 756 -25.57 30.32 -30.39
CA VAL A 756 -26.40 29.12 -30.54
C VAL A 756 -26.17 28.49 -31.93
N ASP A 757 -26.21 29.29 -32.99
CA ASP A 757 -26.04 28.81 -34.35
C ASP A 757 -24.62 28.24 -34.60
N GLN A 758 -23.59 28.89 -34.03
CA GLN A 758 -22.21 28.41 -34.07
C GLN A 758 -22.08 27.04 -33.41
N ALA A 759 -22.58 26.92 -32.19
CA ALA A 759 -22.48 25.69 -31.41
C ALA A 759 -23.25 24.55 -32.09
N VAL A 760 -24.46 24.81 -32.58
CA VAL A 760 -25.28 23.83 -33.31
C VAL A 760 -24.61 23.40 -34.61
N PHE A 761 -23.99 24.32 -35.37
CA PHE A 761 -23.25 23.96 -36.58
C PHE A 761 -22.07 23.03 -36.27
N VAL A 762 -21.20 23.41 -35.32
CA VAL A 762 -20.04 22.58 -34.91
C VAL A 762 -20.52 21.22 -34.40
N ALA A 763 -21.54 21.20 -33.55
CA ALA A 763 -22.13 19.99 -33.01
C ALA A 763 -22.68 19.05 -34.11
N SER A 764 -23.37 19.61 -35.12
CA SER A 764 -23.86 18.84 -36.27
C SER A 764 -22.72 18.20 -37.06
N GLN A 765 -21.61 18.91 -37.29
CA GLN A 765 -20.45 18.35 -37.98
C GLN A 765 -19.81 17.19 -37.21
N ILE A 766 -19.68 17.32 -35.89
CA ILE A 766 -19.17 16.23 -35.02
C ILE A 766 -20.12 15.03 -35.06
N CYS A 767 -21.43 15.25 -34.94
CA CYS A 767 -22.44 14.20 -35.03
C CYS A 767 -22.38 13.43 -36.36
N LYS A 768 -22.17 14.11 -37.49
CA LYS A 768 -22.02 13.46 -38.81
C LYS A 768 -20.79 12.54 -38.85
N GLY A 769 -19.66 13.00 -38.31
CA GLY A 769 -18.45 12.17 -38.17
C GLY A 769 -18.68 10.92 -37.30
N LEU A 770 -19.27 11.10 -36.11
CA LEU A 770 -19.59 9.98 -35.22
C LEU A 770 -20.58 8.99 -35.85
N GLN A 771 -21.62 9.50 -36.52
CA GLN A 771 -22.59 8.67 -37.23
C GLN A 771 -21.92 7.83 -38.32
N HIS A 772 -21.01 8.40 -39.11
CA HIS A 772 -20.28 7.64 -40.12
C HIS A 772 -19.49 6.47 -39.51
N ALA A 773 -18.80 6.69 -38.39
CA ALA A 773 -18.02 5.64 -37.72
C ALA A 773 -18.89 4.56 -37.07
N HIS A 774 -19.94 4.95 -36.33
CA HIS A 774 -20.85 4.01 -35.65
C HIS A 774 -21.62 3.11 -36.63
N PHE A 775 -21.93 3.62 -37.81
CA PHE A 775 -22.65 2.89 -38.86
C PHE A 775 -21.72 2.27 -39.92
N LYS A 776 -20.40 2.21 -39.70
CA LYS A 776 -19.49 1.56 -40.64
C LYS A 776 -19.79 0.05 -40.71
N LYS A 777 -19.93 -0.46 -41.93
CA LYS A 777 -20.06 -1.90 -42.21
C LYS A 777 -18.73 -2.49 -42.64
N HIS A 778 -18.53 -3.77 -42.38
CA HIS A 778 -17.43 -4.55 -42.93
C HIS A 778 -17.68 -4.75 -44.42
N ASP A 779 -16.72 -4.35 -45.25
CA ASP A 779 -16.88 -4.33 -46.71
C ASP A 779 -17.14 -5.75 -47.27
N GLU A 780 -16.47 -6.77 -46.71
CA GLU A 780 -16.65 -8.18 -47.13
C GLU A 780 -17.79 -8.94 -46.40
N GLN A 781 -17.96 -8.73 -45.10
CA GLN A 781 -18.85 -9.57 -44.26
C GLN A 781 -20.26 -8.99 -44.08
N ARG A 782 -20.53 -7.76 -44.58
CA ARG A 782 -21.81 -7.03 -44.42
C ARG A 782 -22.31 -6.88 -42.97
N THR A 783 -21.45 -7.16 -41.99
CA THR A 783 -21.71 -6.98 -40.55
C THR A 783 -21.34 -5.56 -40.13
N TRP A 784 -21.96 -5.05 -39.06
CA TRP A 784 -21.64 -3.73 -38.52
C TRP A 784 -20.33 -3.79 -37.74
N LEU A 785 -19.36 -2.94 -38.08
CA LEU A 785 -18.10 -2.82 -37.35
C LEU A 785 -18.26 -1.99 -36.06
N ASN A 786 -19.25 -1.10 -36.02
CA ASN A 786 -19.57 -0.21 -34.90
C ASN A 786 -18.31 0.41 -34.26
N ILE A 787 -17.60 1.24 -35.04
CA ILE A 787 -16.33 1.83 -34.61
C ILE A 787 -16.62 2.96 -33.62
N VAL A 788 -16.42 2.68 -32.32
CA VAL A 788 -16.61 3.64 -31.22
C VAL A 788 -15.30 4.42 -30.99
N HIS A 789 -15.39 5.75 -30.86
CA HIS A 789 -14.23 6.65 -30.69
C HIS A 789 -13.60 6.56 -29.29
N ARG A 790 -14.43 6.60 -28.24
CA ARG A 790 -14.12 6.43 -26.80
C ARG A 790 -13.30 7.54 -26.13
N ASP A 791 -12.79 8.50 -26.89
CA ASP A 791 -12.04 9.67 -26.39
C ASP A 791 -12.49 10.99 -27.05
N ILE A 792 -13.80 11.27 -27.06
CA ILE A 792 -14.33 12.52 -27.60
C ILE A 792 -14.12 13.64 -26.58
N LYS A 793 -13.29 14.63 -26.93
CA LYS A 793 -12.97 15.80 -26.11
C LYS A 793 -12.53 16.98 -26.98
N PRO A 794 -12.51 18.23 -26.47
CA PRO A 794 -12.21 19.41 -27.30
C PRO A 794 -10.82 19.39 -27.97
N SER A 795 -9.81 18.72 -27.41
CA SER A 795 -8.49 18.59 -28.06
C SER A 795 -8.51 17.69 -29.30
N ASN A 796 -9.52 16.83 -29.44
CA ASN A 796 -9.65 15.87 -30.54
C ASN A 796 -10.64 16.35 -31.63
N ILE A 797 -11.14 17.58 -31.51
CA ILE A 797 -11.98 18.24 -32.52
C ILE A 797 -11.17 19.36 -33.16
N LEU A 798 -10.84 19.21 -34.45
CA LEU A 798 -10.09 20.20 -35.22
C LEU A 798 -11.04 21.08 -36.03
N ILE A 799 -10.79 22.38 -36.04
CA ILE A 799 -11.49 23.35 -36.89
C ILE A 799 -10.47 24.02 -37.81
N SER A 800 -10.64 23.84 -39.12
CA SER A 800 -9.77 24.46 -40.12
C SER A 800 -10.07 25.96 -40.28
N PHE A 801 -9.10 26.71 -40.79
CA PHE A 801 -9.34 28.13 -41.12
C PHE A 801 -10.36 28.33 -42.25
N ASN A 802 -10.75 27.25 -42.94
CA ASN A 802 -11.81 27.23 -43.95
C ASN A 802 -13.18 26.83 -43.36
N GLY A 803 -13.28 26.65 -42.03
CA GLY A 803 -14.53 26.32 -41.34
C GLY A 803 -14.92 24.84 -41.39
N GLU A 804 -14.00 23.94 -41.74
CA GLU A 804 -14.23 22.50 -41.70
C GLU A 804 -14.02 21.99 -40.27
N VAL A 805 -14.92 21.14 -39.78
CA VAL A 805 -14.82 20.52 -38.45
C VAL A 805 -14.53 19.04 -38.63
N LYS A 806 -13.43 18.55 -38.06
CA LYS A 806 -12.95 17.18 -38.20
C LYS A 806 -12.61 16.56 -36.85
N ILE A 807 -13.02 15.31 -36.65
CA ILE A 807 -12.66 14.49 -35.50
C ILE A 807 -11.34 13.76 -35.80
N THR A 808 -10.41 13.78 -34.86
CA THR A 808 -9.11 13.07 -34.96
C THR A 808 -8.95 12.06 -33.83
N ASP A 809 -7.92 11.21 -33.90
CA ASP A 809 -7.60 10.19 -32.89
C ASP A 809 -8.70 9.12 -32.67
N PHE A 810 -9.33 8.68 -33.76
CA PHE A 810 -10.28 7.56 -33.73
C PHE A 810 -9.63 6.31 -33.15
N GLY A 811 -10.11 5.92 -31.97
CA GLY A 811 -9.86 4.64 -31.36
C GLY A 811 -8.38 4.31 -31.24
N ILE A 812 -7.54 5.19 -30.67
CA ILE A 812 -6.19 4.84 -30.17
C ILE A 812 -6.27 4.47 -28.67
N SER A 813 -7.42 3.95 -28.22
CA SER A 813 -7.83 3.96 -26.80
C SER A 813 -8.36 2.63 -26.27
N LYS A 814 -8.42 1.55 -27.07
CA LYS A 814 -8.48 0.18 -26.48
C LYS A 814 -7.29 -0.03 -25.55
N ALA A 815 -6.17 0.63 -25.85
CA ALA A 815 -4.96 0.72 -25.02
C ALA A 815 -5.25 1.14 -23.60
N ASN A 816 -6.20 2.02 -23.42
CA ASN A 816 -6.38 2.65 -22.13
C ASN A 816 -7.14 1.75 -21.16
N SER A 817 -7.77 0.67 -21.61
CA SER A 817 -8.57 -0.14 -20.68
C SER A 817 -7.76 -1.18 -19.89
N GLU A 818 -6.90 -1.93 -20.56
CA GLU A 818 -5.96 -2.85 -19.89
C GLU A 818 -4.68 -2.12 -19.44
N THR A 819 -4.30 -1.04 -20.12
CA THR A 819 -3.06 -0.26 -19.88
C THR A 819 -3.26 1.10 -19.16
N MET A 820 -4.47 1.50 -18.73
CA MET A 820 -4.64 2.62 -17.75
C MET A 820 -3.96 2.33 -16.41
N SER A 821 -3.51 1.09 -16.19
CA SER A 821 -2.64 0.70 -15.09
C SER A 821 -1.19 1.19 -15.26
N GLY A 822 -0.72 1.43 -16.49
CA GLY A 822 0.67 1.75 -16.81
C GLY A 822 0.93 3.19 -17.31
N VAL A 823 -0.01 3.80 -18.05
CA VAL A 823 0.24 5.06 -18.77
C VAL A 823 -0.17 6.33 -17.99
N MET A 824 -0.70 6.20 -16.77
CA MET A 824 -1.07 7.35 -15.90
C MET A 824 0.13 8.06 -15.23
N THR A 825 1.29 8.11 -15.87
CA THR A 825 2.54 8.66 -15.32
C THR A 825 2.92 10.06 -15.81
N MET A 826 2.07 10.75 -16.58
CA MET A 826 2.32 12.15 -16.99
C MET A 826 1.31 13.13 -16.34
N PRO A 827 1.76 14.08 -15.50
CA PRO A 827 0.93 15.14 -14.96
C PRO A 827 0.48 16.11 -16.08
N GLY A 828 -0.84 16.29 -16.28
CA GLY A 828 -1.39 17.30 -17.19
C GLY A 828 -2.48 16.77 -18.12
N GLU A 829 -2.14 15.93 -19.09
CA GLU A 829 -3.09 15.46 -20.15
C GLU A 829 -4.15 14.46 -19.63
N VAL A 830 -3.78 13.62 -18.66
CA VAL A 830 -4.67 12.58 -18.10
C VAL A 830 -5.80 13.20 -17.27
N LYS A 831 -5.53 14.32 -16.59
CA LYS A 831 -6.53 15.04 -15.79
C LYS A 831 -7.67 15.55 -16.65
N GLY A 832 -7.37 16.21 -17.77
CA GLY A 832 -8.38 16.78 -18.68
C GLY A 832 -9.22 15.73 -19.43
N THR A 833 -8.66 14.54 -19.69
CA THR A 833 -9.37 13.46 -20.38
C THR A 833 -10.46 12.82 -19.51
N LEU A 834 -10.24 12.71 -18.20
CA LEU A 834 -11.22 12.13 -17.26
C LEU A 834 -12.55 12.90 -17.20
N ALA A 835 -12.56 14.20 -17.51
CA ALA A 835 -13.78 15.00 -17.46
C ALA A 835 -14.79 14.69 -18.57
N TYR A 836 -14.38 14.02 -19.64
CA TYR A 836 -15.25 13.72 -20.78
C TYR A 836 -15.69 12.24 -20.82
N ILE A 837 -15.36 11.45 -19.79
CA ILE A 837 -15.66 10.02 -19.73
C ILE A 837 -17.13 9.80 -19.35
N ALA A 838 -17.80 8.89 -20.05
CA ALA A 838 -19.17 8.51 -19.72
C ALA A 838 -19.25 7.68 -18.41
N PRO A 839 -20.32 7.82 -17.59
CA PRO A 839 -20.45 7.14 -16.30
C PRO A 839 -20.21 5.61 -16.37
N GLU A 840 -20.73 4.95 -17.40
CA GLU A 840 -20.58 3.51 -17.60
C GLU A 840 -19.14 3.07 -17.89
N GLN A 841 -18.30 3.96 -18.44
CA GLN A 841 -16.88 3.68 -18.65
C GLN A 841 -16.10 3.62 -17.33
N LEU A 842 -16.63 4.22 -16.25
CA LEU A 842 -16.04 4.21 -14.92
C LEU A 842 -16.52 3.03 -14.06
N SER A 843 -17.71 2.48 -14.33
CA SER A 843 -18.36 1.44 -13.50
C SER A 843 -18.34 0.03 -14.10
N GLU A 844 -18.54 -0.12 -15.42
CA GLU A 844 -18.79 -1.43 -16.07
C GLU A 844 -17.57 -2.03 -16.80
N GLY A 845 -16.47 -1.28 -16.91
CA GLY A 845 -15.28 -1.70 -17.66
C GLY A 845 -15.50 -1.75 -19.19
N VAL A 846 -14.42 -1.94 -19.96
CA VAL A 846 -14.41 -1.66 -21.41
C VAL A 846 -15.06 -2.72 -22.30
N LYS A 847 -15.41 -3.89 -21.74
CA LYS A 847 -16.06 -4.98 -22.49
C LYS A 847 -17.54 -4.73 -22.82
N HIS A 848 -18.15 -3.67 -22.28
CA HIS A 848 -19.58 -3.35 -22.47
C HIS A 848 -19.83 -1.94 -23.04
N LEU A 849 -18.82 -1.31 -23.65
CA LEU A 849 -18.92 0.04 -24.21
C LEU A 849 -19.38 0.04 -25.68
N ASP A 850 -20.47 0.75 -25.94
CA ASP A 850 -21.03 0.99 -27.27
C ASP A 850 -21.02 2.49 -27.64
N SER A 851 -21.62 2.85 -28.78
CA SER A 851 -21.65 4.21 -29.32
C SER A 851 -22.32 5.24 -28.40
N ARG A 852 -23.08 4.81 -27.39
CA ARG A 852 -23.76 5.72 -26.43
C ARG A 852 -22.80 6.40 -25.46
N GLY A 853 -21.60 5.85 -25.28
CA GLY A 853 -20.51 6.51 -24.56
C GLY A 853 -19.96 7.72 -25.32
N ASP A 854 -19.84 7.62 -26.65
CA ASP A 854 -19.43 8.75 -27.50
C ASP A 854 -20.49 9.86 -27.51
N ILE A 855 -21.78 9.49 -27.46
CA ILE A 855 -22.91 10.44 -27.37
C ILE A 855 -22.84 11.27 -26.09
N TYR A 856 -22.51 10.64 -24.95
CA TYR A 856 -22.34 11.36 -23.69
C TYR A 856 -21.14 12.31 -23.73
N SER A 857 -19.99 11.80 -24.19
CA SER A 857 -18.76 12.59 -24.34
C SER A 857 -18.97 13.79 -25.27
N PHE A 858 -19.68 13.59 -26.39
CA PHE A 858 -20.14 14.65 -27.28
C PHE A 858 -21.05 15.66 -26.56
N GLY A 859 -22.00 15.19 -25.75
CA GLY A 859 -22.89 16.03 -24.95
C GLY A 859 -22.11 16.98 -24.04
N LEU A 860 -21.01 16.53 -23.44
CA LEU A 860 -20.16 17.35 -22.59
C LEU A 860 -19.41 18.42 -23.39
N VAL A 861 -18.88 18.07 -24.57
CA VAL A 861 -18.27 19.05 -25.49
C VAL A 861 -19.29 20.10 -25.92
N PHE A 862 -20.52 19.68 -26.24
CA PHE A 862 -21.58 20.58 -26.66
C PHE A 862 -22.03 21.51 -25.52
N TYR A 863 -22.14 20.98 -24.31
CA TYR A 863 -22.41 21.76 -23.10
C TYR A 863 -21.33 22.81 -22.83
N GLU A 864 -20.06 22.44 -22.97
CA GLU A 864 -18.92 23.33 -22.73
C GLU A 864 -18.91 24.53 -23.68
N ILE A 865 -19.11 24.31 -24.99
CA ILE A 865 -19.11 25.43 -25.96
C ILE A 865 -20.34 26.33 -25.82
N LEU A 866 -21.49 25.80 -25.39
CA LEU A 866 -22.72 26.57 -25.17
C LEU A 866 -22.69 27.41 -23.88
N SER A 867 -22.10 26.85 -22.82
CA SER A 867 -22.00 27.49 -21.51
C SER A 867 -20.78 28.41 -21.39
N GLY A 868 -19.74 28.17 -22.20
CA GLY A 868 -18.42 28.81 -22.06
C GLY A 868 -17.67 28.40 -20.79
N LYS A 869 -18.21 27.45 -20.00
CA LYS A 869 -17.59 26.94 -18.78
C LYS A 869 -16.80 25.69 -19.11
N LYS A 870 -15.48 25.79 -19.01
CA LYS A 870 -14.57 24.68 -19.30
C LYS A 870 -14.65 23.61 -18.23
N LEU A 871 -15.10 22.41 -18.60
CA LEU A 871 -15.20 21.28 -17.68
C LEU A 871 -13.84 20.86 -17.13
N ARG A 872 -12.75 21.09 -17.90
CA ARG A 872 -11.37 20.86 -17.45
C ARG A 872 -10.87 21.81 -16.36
N HIS A 873 -11.35 23.06 -16.28
CA HIS A 873 -10.89 24.00 -15.24
C HIS A 873 -11.48 23.63 -13.87
N PHE A 874 -12.62 22.93 -13.84
CA PHE A 874 -13.10 22.29 -12.63
C PHE A 874 -12.16 21.19 -12.12
N ILE A 875 -11.21 20.68 -12.92
CA ILE A 875 -10.21 19.68 -12.47
C ILE A 875 -8.98 20.35 -11.85
N ASP A 876 -8.67 21.59 -12.24
CA ASP A 876 -7.53 22.33 -11.71
C ASP A 876 -7.86 23.03 -10.38
N GLU A 877 -9.12 23.44 -10.18
CA GLU A 877 -9.61 24.04 -8.93
C GLU A 877 -10.28 23.04 -7.97
N VAL A 878 -10.59 21.82 -8.45
CA VAL A 878 -11.33 20.83 -7.68
C VAL A 878 -10.70 19.45 -7.83
N THR A 879 -10.53 18.75 -6.70
CA THR A 879 -9.98 17.38 -6.68
C THR A 879 -10.74 16.47 -7.67
N PRO A 880 -10.06 15.56 -8.41
CA PRO A 880 -10.69 14.64 -9.38
C PRO A 880 -11.92 13.89 -8.85
N ILE A 881 -12.01 13.72 -7.52
CA ILE A 881 -13.15 13.15 -6.78
C ILE A 881 -14.45 13.96 -6.97
N LYS A 882 -14.41 15.30 -7.05
CA LYS A 882 -15.65 16.08 -7.28
C LYS A 882 -16.12 16.03 -8.72
N VAL A 883 -15.20 15.89 -9.68
CA VAL A 883 -15.54 15.67 -11.10
C VAL A 883 -16.14 14.28 -11.28
N TYR A 884 -15.55 13.26 -10.63
CA TYR A 884 -16.12 11.92 -10.52
C TYR A 884 -17.51 11.94 -9.84
N LYS A 885 -17.69 12.76 -8.80
CA LYS A 885 -18.99 12.98 -8.13
C LYS A 885 -20.02 13.67 -9.05
N LEU A 886 -19.63 14.69 -9.82
CA LEU A 886 -20.50 15.37 -10.79
C LEU A 886 -20.97 14.42 -11.91
N ILE A 887 -20.06 13.58 -12.42
CA ILE A 887 -20.33 12.62 -13.49
C ILE A 887 -21.23 11.47 -12.99
N ILE A 888 -20.98 10.94 -11.78
CA ILE A 888 -21.73 9.79 -11.25
C ILE A 888 -23.05 10.18 -10.58
N GLN A 889 -23.14 11.36 -9.97
CA GLN A 889 -24.35 11.83 -9.29
C GLN A 889 -25.33 12.57 -10.22
N ASN A 890 -25.00 12.71 -11.51
CA ASN A 890 -25.83 13.38 -12.52
C ASN A 890 -26.20 14.85 -12.21
N ASP A 891 -25.35 15.57 -11.48
CA ASP A 891 -25.63 16.93 -10.98
C ASP A 891 -25.31 18.03 -12.02
N ILE A 892 -25.50 17.76 -13.33
CA ILE A 892 -25.24 18.73 -14.38
C ILE A 892 -26.38 19.74 -14.44
N VAL A 893 -26.08 21.00 -14.10
CA VAL A 893 -27.05 22.11 -14.16
C VAL A 893 -27.53 22.29 -15.62
N PRO A 894 -28.85 22.28 -15.89
CA PRO A 894 -29.36 22.52 -17.24
C PRO A 894 -28.86 23.84 -17.84
N ILE A 895 -28.43 23.83 -19.11
CA ILE A 895 -27.83 25.01 -19.76
C ILE A 895 -28.78 26.21 -19.74
N ILE A 896 -30.08 25.97 -19.91
CA ILE A 896 -31.10 27.05 -19.88
C ILE A 896 -31.12 27.82 -18.55
N LYS A 897 -30.63 27.22 -17.44
CA LYS A 897 -30.46 27.92 -16.16
C LYS A 897 -29.21 28.78 -16.10
N LEU A 898 -28.19 28.46 -16.91
CA LEU A 898 -26.94 29.22 -17.02
C LEU A 898 -27.03 30.32 -18.07
N ARG A 899 -27.85 30.10 -19.11
CA ARG A 899 -27.93 30.95 -20.29
C ARG A 899 -29.36 30.95 -20.83
N SER A 900 -30.05 32.07 -20.67
CA SER A 900 -31.48 32.20 -20.95
C SER A 900 -31.85 32.29 -22.44
N ASP A 901 -30.91 32.63 -23.32
CA ASP A 901 -31.12 32.66 -24.78
C ASP A 901 -31.10 31.26 -25.43
N ILE A 902 -30.84 30.20 -24.65
CA ILE A 902 -30.88 28.81 -25.16
C ILE A 902 -32.32 28.37 -25.40
N PRO A 903 -32.68 27.96 -26.64
CA PRO A 903 -33.98 27.39 -26.94
C PRO A 903 -34.24 26.13 -26.09
N ARG A 904 -35.48 25.97 -25.60
CA ARG A 904 -35.86 24.80 -24.78
C ARG A 904 -35.53 23.47 -25.46
N GLU A 905 -35.72 23.43 -26.78
CA GLU A 905 -35.44 22.23 -27.58
C GLU A 905 -33.93 21.92 -27.64
N LEU A 906 -33.08 22.94 -27.76
CA LEU A 906 -31.63 22.75 -27.69
C LEU A 906 -31.21 22.23 -26.32
N ASN A 907 -31.74 22.81 -25.24
CA ASN A 907 -31.48 22.32 -23.89
C ASN A 907 -31.90 20.84 -23.74
N ARG A 908 -33.07 20.47 -24.27
CA ARG A 908 -33.55 19.07 -24.26
C ARG A 908 -32.58 18.13 -24.96
N ILE A 909 -32.09 18.50 -26.14
CA ILE A 909 -31.13 17.69 -26.92
C ILE A 909 -29.83 17.49 -26.13
N VAL A 910 -29.26 18.56 -25.56
CA VAL A 910 -28.00 18.47 -24.82
C VAL A 910 -28.17 17.65 -23.53
N MET A 911 -29.19 17.93 -22.74
CA MET A 911 -29.41 17.21 -21.48
C MET A 911 -29.72 15.72 -21.71
N LYS A 912 -30.40 15.38 -22.81
CA LYS A 912 -30.62 13.98 -23.19
C LYS A 912 -29.35 13.24 -23.59
N CYS A 913 -28.34 13.93 -24.14
CA CYS A 913 -27.03 13.31 -24.36
C CYS A 913 -26.32 13.01 -23.04
N LEU A 914 -26.60 13.81 -22.00
CA LEU A 914 -25.93 13.80 -20.70
C LEU A 914 -26.66 12.97 -19.63
N GLU A 915 -27.68 12.20 -19.99
CA GLU A 915 -28.33 11.29 -19.03
C GLU A 915 -27.32 10.30 -18.44
N SER A 916 -27.35 10.06 -17.14
CA SER A 916 -26.41 9.11 -16.54
C SER A 916 -26.68 7.67 -16.97
N ASP A 917 -27.96 7.30 -17.10
CA ASP A 917 -28.37 6.01 -17.66
C ASP A 917 -28.28 6.02 -19.20
N LYS A 918 -27.47 5.09 -19.76
CA LYS A 918 -27.27 4.95 -21.21
C LYS A 918 -28.55 4.56 -21.96
N GLU A 919 -29.51 3.88 -21.31
CA GLU A 919 -30.80 3.53 -21.92
C GLU A 919 -31.71 4.76 -22.07
N SER A 920 -31.52 5.78 -21.23
CA SER A 920 -32.25 7.04 -21.28
C SER A 920 -31.68 8.04 -22.29
N ARG A 921 -30.47 7.80 -22.83
CA ARG A 921 -29.82 8.64 -23.86
C ARG A 921 -30.40 8.42 -25.26
N TYR A 922 -29.89 9.18 -26.23
CA TYR A 922 -30.03 8.81 -27.64
C TYR A 922 -29.39 7.44 -27.90
N GLN A 923 -30.18 6.50 -28.41
CA GLN A 923 -29.72 5.14 -28.69
C GLN A 923 -28.83 5.03 -29.94
N ASN A 924 -28.79 6.07 -30.77
CA ASN A 924 -27.86 6.17 -31.88
C ASN A 924 -27.67 7.64 -32.31
N THR A 925 -26.53 7.90 -32.94
CA THR A 925 -26.14 9.22 -33.44
C THR A 925 -27.01 9.73 -34.59
N GLN A 926 -27.65 8.83 -35.34
CA GLN A 926 -28.61 9.20 -36.40
C GLN A 926 -29.82 9.96 -35.85
N LYS A 927 -30.44 9.48 -34.76
CA LYS A 927 -31.57 10.17 -34.11
C LYS A 927 -31.18 11.54 -33.54
N LEU A 928 -29.99 11.63 -32.96
CA LEU A 928 -29.43 12.89 -32.47
C LEU A 928 -29.23 13.89 -33.61
N ASN A 929 -28.65 13.45 -34.73
CA ASN A 929 -28.44 14.30 -35.90
C ASN A 929 -29.76 14.79 -36.51
N GLN A 930 -30.78 13.93 -36.55
CA GLN A 930 -32.14 14.31 -37.00
C GLN A 930 -32.78 15.39 -36.12
N ASP A 931 -32.62 15.31 -34.80
CA ASP A 931 -33.14 16.34 -33.90
C ASP A 931 -32.36 17.66 -34.02
N LEU A 932 -31.04 17.63 -34.24
CA LEU A 932 -30.25 18.82 -34.56
C LEU A 932 -30.66 19.47 -35.88
N ASP A 933 -30.90 18.68 -36.92
CA ASP A 933 -31.37 19.18 -38.22
C ASP A 933 -32.78 19.79 -38.13
N ARG A 934 -33.67 19.19 -37.33
CA ARG A 934 -35.00 19.75 -37.05
C ARG A 934 -34.90 21.08 -36.31
N LEU A 935 -34.06 21.16 -35.29
CA LEU A 935 -33.79 22.39 -34.53
C LEU A 935 -33.25 23.50 -35.46
N ARG A 936 -32.31 23.15 -36.33
CA ARG A 936 -31.71 24.09 -37.28
C ARG A 936 -32.76 24.67 -38.23
N LYS A 937 -33.66 23.82 -38.73
CA LYS A 937 -34.78 24.24 -39.60
C LYS A 937 -35.81 25.07 -38.85
N SER A 938 -36.21 24.66 -37.64
CA SER A 938 -37.25 25.37 -36.89
C SER A 938 -36.82 26.76 -36.43
N LEU A 939 -35.52 26.97 -36.21
CA LEU A 939 -34.94 28.25 -35.84
C LEU A 939 -34.38 29.05 -37.04
N ASN A 940 -34.61 28.59 -38.27
CA ASN A 940 -34.12 29.22 -39.51
C ASN A 940 -32.62 29.57 -39.49
N MET A 941 -31.80 28.67 -38.92
CA MET A 941 -30.36 28.90 -38.76
C MET A 941 -29.63 28.80 -40.10
N THR A 942 -29.04 29.91 -40.53
CA THR A 942 -28.25 30.02 -41.77
C THR A 942 -26.76 29.79 -41.58
N TYR A 943 -26.28 29.65 -40.33
CA TYR A 943 -24.86 29.50 -40.03
C TYR A 943 -24.22 28.29 -40.71
N ASP A 944 -23.10 28.52 -41.39
CA ASP A 944 -22.40 27.51 -42.20
C ASP A 944 -20.86 27.55 -42.04
N ALA A 945 -20.16 26.80 -42.89
CA ALA A 945 -18.70 26.73 -42.87
C ALA A 945 -18.04 28.07 -43.19
N SER A 946 -18.64 28.91 -44.04
CA SER A 946 -18.13 30.25 -44.35
C SER A 946 -18.15 31.13 -43.10
N ASN A 947 -19.27 31.11 -42.35
CA ASN A 947 -19.35 31.85 -41.10
C ASN A 947 -18.36 31.35 -40.05
N LEU A 948 -18.09 30.04 -39.98
CA LEU A 948 -17.09 29.48 -39.08
C LEU A 948 -15.66 29.85 -39.51
N ALA A 949 -15.39 29.89 -40.82
CA ALA A 949 -14.12 30.34 -41.38
C ALA A 949 -13.85 31.80 -40.99
N ASP A 950 -14.84 32.68 -41.11
CA ASP A 950 -14.71 34.09 -40.71
C ASP A 950 -14.49 34.27 -39.21
N PHE A 951 -15.15 33.44 -38.39
CA PHE A 951 -14.88 33.37 -36.96
C PHE A 951 -13.43 32.96 -36.68
N MET A 952 -12.93 31.92 -37.34
CA MET A 952 -11.55 31.47 -37.18
C MET A 952 -10.55 32.54 -37.62
N LYS A 953 -10.79 33.20 -38.76
CA LYS A 953 -9.98 34.32 -39.24
C LYS A 953 -9.97 35.46 -38.23
N LYS A 954 -11.12 35.82 -37.63
CA LYS A 954 -11.21 36.91 -36.65
C LYS A 954 -10.28 36.72 -35.46
N TYR A 955 -10.21 35.52 -34.89
CA TYR A 955 -9.46 35.25 -33.66
C TYR A 955 -8.01 34.79 -33.88
N PHE A 956 -7.67 34.33 -35.08
CA PHE A 956 -6.37 33.70 -35.36
C PHE A 956 -5.65 34.29 -36.59
N ARG A 957 -5.88 35.58 -36.92
CA ARG A 957 -5.29 36.28 -38.08
C ARG A 957 -3.77 36.08 -38.20
N ASP A 958 -3.03 36.18 -37.10
CA ASP A 958 -1.56 36.10 -37.12
C ASP A 958 -1.05 34.65 -37.25
N ALA A 959 -1.76 33.69 -36.66
CA ALA A 959 -1.43 32.27 -36.79
C ALA A 959 -1.59 31.74 -38.24
N GLN A 960 -2.37 32.44 -39.08
CA GLN A 960 -2.47 32.13 -40.50
C GLN A 960 -1.17 32.49 -41.27
N LYS A 961 -0.44 33.53 -40.84
CA LYS A 961 0.81 34.00 -41.47
C LYS A 961 2.02 33.13 -41.10
N ASP A 962 2.11 32.69 -39.85
CA ASP A 962 3.23 31.86 -39.33
C ASP A 962 3.24 30.40 -39.84
N GLN A 963 2.20 29.98 -40.58
CA GLN A 963 2.09 28.63 -41.16
C GLN A 963 2.33 28.59 -42.68
N GLY A 964 2.86 29.66 -43.27
CA GLY A 964 3.38 29.63 -44.64
C GLY A 964 4.69 28.83 -44.69
N PHE A 965 4.74 27.83 -45.56
CA PHE A 965 5.98 27.12 -45.91
C PHE A 965 6.85 27.94 -46.85
#